data_AF-A0A370GWR3-F1
#
_entry.id   AF-A0A370GWR3-F1
#
_cell.length_a   1.000
_cell.length_b   1.000
_cell.length_c   1.000
_cell.angle_alpha   90.00
_cell.angle_beta   90.00
_cell.angle_gamma   90.00
#
_symmetry.space_group_name_H-M   'P 1'
#
loop_
_entity.id
_entity.type
_entity.pdbx_description
1 polymer ?
#
loop_
_entity_poly.entity_id
_entity_poly.type
_entity_poly.pdbx_seq_one_letter_code
_entity_poly.pdbx_strand_id
1 'polypeptide(L)'
;MATNELEINKTDEAVTIFDSSKENDAVISDRYLSKLFWYIALWFLLLLAFVWIIDPYGVSPFQIHLPGINTNKPLRLDIDRLIKPYEVWRYQPKTVFLGTSRIQQSIDPSLFDGTDFAPAYNAAIPASTLAENAAHIEQYLKLDPNIKDIFIELFLYNFTTKQSEPAPKTWKEFFSNYLSLQLSTDAIIDSIKTISSSHGDGPTPAHIAKLGYRVPSSDYDPASTFSDTLYTRTVLGWDRAAKLHLEPSAMEALDRIVALARRHGVKLHMLLTPNYPWDDYRLMSLGYWPLLEEWMRKMASYSDVVSFSQYNKFLEEPPTQTPKMKWWNDPTHFSLNMGKAMMNTYLGHPDKDTPANLMRPLNPDTVESVIAERRAGALRWAAAHPDFVMDFEEAKTISDTVSGTLNASDMTLTVNGRKHPIVLGVGSVSIADKQGGFLSASGWAADETARRRVSQLVATIGSSVIAQGFPTVKRPDINLALGKNTVSSGFNIQIPLESGKESEPIRVFALMQDGRAVQLTSEISLIDGAPLRSLGRVKADKLVINNRAYPIAKGTAGLIEGIIPTPYGYSVNGWAADVKAHRPVVAIIAAIGSEIVAKSLPSITRDDITAVPKTIPSGFLINVPLRADQVNNHEQMRLYALMADGVVSPLVPNTKG
;
A
#
# COMPACT_ATOMS: atom_id res chain seq x y z
N MET A 1 117.62 18.80 3.43
CA MET A 1 117.71 18.54 4.89
C MET A 1 116.72 19.46 5.59
N ALA A 2 116.13 18.97 6.68
CA ALA A 2 115.16 19.62 7.57
C ALA A 2 113.66 19.39 7.24
N THR A 3 113.14 18.29 7.81
CA THR A 3 112.03 18.25 8.79
C THR A 3 111.80 19.58 9.55
N ASN A 4 110.62 19.97 10.04
CA ASN A 4 109.59 19.22 10.74
C ASN A 4 108.31 20.07 10.93
N GLU A 5 107.21 19.35 11.14
CA GLU A 5 105.94 19.61 11.85
C GLU A 5 105.69 20.97 12.55
N LEU A 6 104.44 21.48 12.44
CA LEU A 6 103.49 21.55 13.58
C LEU A 6 102.10 22.10 13.18
N GLU A 7 101.10 21.24 13.43
CA GLU A 7 99.75 21.40 13.99
C GLU A 7 98.87 22.68 13.84
N ILE A 8 97.64 22.42 13.32
CA ILE A 8 96.29 22.65 13.92
C ILE A 8 95.85 24.13 14.08
N ASN A 9 94.69 24.62 13.57
CA ASN A 9 93.33 24.20 13.94
C ASN A 9 92.23 24.83 13.05
N LYS A 10 91.18 24.03 12.80
CA LYS A 10 89.76 24.34 12.52
C LYS A 10 89.37 25.60 11.73
N THR A 11 88.78 25.37 10.55
CA THR A 11 87.55 26.02 10.05
C THR A 11 86.88 25.14 9.00
N ASP A 12 85.56 25.28 8.92
CA ASP A 12 84.60 24.61 8.05
C ASP A 12 85.07 24.39 6.61
N GLU A 13 84.84 23.19 6.05
CA GLU A 13 84.72 23.08 4.59
C GLU A 13 83.93 21.86 4.11
N ALA A 14 82.96 22.19 3.27
CA ALA A 14 82.38 21.45 2.16
C ALA A 14 82.98 20.07 1.85
N VAL A 15 82.14 19.05 2.02
CA VAL A 15 82.36 17.74 1.41
C VAL A 15 81.91 17.82 -0.05
N THR A 16 82.89 17.93 -0.93
CA THR A 16 82.76 17.59 -2.34
C THR A 16 83.08 16.11 -2.47
N ILE A 17 82.13 15.27 -2.90
CA ILE A 17 82.41 13.90 -3.34
C ILE A 17 81.78 13.72 -4.74
N PHE A 18 82.63 13.25 -5.64
CA PHE A 18 82.34 12.87 -7.02
C PHE A 18 81.41 11.65 -7.13
N ASP A 19 80.50 11.77 -8.10
CA ASP A 19 79.88 10.78 -9.00
C ASP A 19 80.07 9.26 -8.74
N SER A 20 78.95 8.55 -8.59
CA SER A 20 78.74 7.26 -9.25
C SER A 20 77.25 7.01 -9.54
N SER A 21 76.82 7.31 -10.76
CA SER A 21 75.90 6.51 -11.60
C SER A 21 74.93 5.52 -10.92
N LYS A 22 73.62 5.78 -11.02
CA LYS A 22 72.61 4.89 -11.64
C LYS A 22 71.17 5.38 -11.41
N GLU A 23 70.51 5.69 -12.53
CA GLU A 23 69.10 5.43 -12.84
C GLU A 23 68.07 5.53 -11.70
N ASN A 24 67.24 6.58 -11.73
CA ASN A 24 65.79 6.45 -11.40
C ASN A 24 64.96 7.69 -11.78
N ASP A 25 65.30 8.39 -12.85
CA ASP A 25 64.30 9.21 -13.54
C ASP A 25 63.49 8.27 -14.43
N ALA A 26 62.40 7.74 -13.88
CA ALA A 26 61.43 6.97 -14.63
C ALA A 26 60.76 7.87 -15.67
N VAL A 27 61.43 8.08 -16.80
CA VAL A 27 60.83 8.60 -18.03
C VAL A 27 59.76 7.58 -18.40
N ILE A 28 58.51 7.89 -18.05
CA ILE A 28 57.37 7.13 -18.54
C ILE A 28 57.41 7.28 -20.07
N SER A 29 57.89 6.24 -20.77
CA SER A 29 58.03 6.31 -22.21
C SER A 29 56.69 6.70 -22.85
N ASP A 30 56.70 7.54 -23.88
CA ASP A 30 55.49 7.92 -24.63
C ASP A 30 54.70 6.67 -25.09
N ARG A 31 55.40 5.56 -25.31
CA ARG A 31 54.81 4.25 -25.62
C ARG A 31 54.00 3.67 -24.45
N TYR A 32 54.43 3.85 -23.21
CA TYR A 32 53.67 3.45 -22.03
C TYR A 32 52.42 4.32 -21.85
N LEU A 33 52.55 5.65 -21.93
CA LEU A 33 51.38 6.55 -21.82
C LEU A 33 50.35 6.28 -22.93
N SER A 34 50.82 6.05 -24.17
CA SER A 34 49.95 5.66 -25.28
C SER A 34 49.25 4.32 -25.02
N LYS A 35 49.97 3.29 -24.55
CA LYS A 35 49.37 1.99 -24.20
C LYS A 35 48.34 2.12 -23.06
N LEU A 36 48.66 2.89 -22.03
CA LEU A 36 47.76 3.14 -20.91
C LEU A 36 46.50 3.88 -21.38
N PHE A 37 46.64 4.91 -22.21
CA PHE A 37 45.52 5.63 -22.81
C PHE A 37 44.62 4.68 -23.60
N TRP A 38 45.19 3.86 -24.50
CA TRP A 38 44.41 2.89 -25.28
C TRP A 38 43.75 1.81 -24.41
N TYR A 39 44.41 1.39 -23.33
CA TYR A 39 43.84 0.45 -22.38
C TYR A 39 42.63 1.05 -21.64
N ILE A 40 42.76 2.29 -21.13
CA ILE A 40 41.66 3.02 -20.49
C ILE A 40 40.52 3.24 -21.49
N ALA A 41 40.84 3.67 -22.72
CA ALA A 41 39.85 3.87 -23.78
C ALA A 41 39.12 2.58 -24.13
N LEU A 42 39.82 1.45 -24.22
CA LEU A 42 39.21 0.14 -24.47
C LEU A 42 38.25 -0.25 -23.34
N TRP A 43 38.67 -0.15 -22.07
CA TRP A 43 37.80 -0.45 -20.94
C TRP A 43 36.58 0.48 -20.87
N PHE A 44 36.78 1.76 -21.17
CA PHE A 44 35.68 2.72 -21.24
C PHE A 44 34.67 2.34 -22.34
N LEU A 45 35.15 1.97 -23.53
CA LEU A 45 34.30 1.51 -24.63
C LEU A 45 33.57 0.21 -24.28
N LEU A 46 34.22 -0.73 -23.58
CA LEU A 46 33.59 -1.97 -23.13
C LEU A 46 32.50 -1.71 -22.09
N LEU A 47 32.73 -0.81 -21.13
CA LEU A 47 31.73 -0.42 -20.13
C LEU A 47 30.54 0.30 -20.79
N LEU A 48 30.80 1.20 -21.74
CA LEU A 48 29.76 1.86 -22.51
C LEU A 48 28.93 0.84 -23.32
N ALA A 49 29.60 -0.07 -24.02
CA ALA A 49 28.93 -1.14 -24.76
C ALA A 49 28.10 -2.03 -23.82
N PHE A 50 28.60 -2.34 -22.63
CA PHE A 50 27.87 -3.10 -21.61
C PHE A 50 26.58 -2.39 -21.20
N VAL A 51 26.65 -1.10 -20.81
CA VAL A 51 25.46 -0.32 -20.44
C VAL A 51 24.48 -0.23 -21.61
N TRP A 52 24.96 -0.04 -22.83
CA TRP A 52 24.11 0.03 -24.03
C TRP A 52 23.47 -1.30 -24.42
N ILE A 53 24.14 -2.43 -24.19
CA ILE A 53 23.58 -3.76 -24.47
C ILE A 53 22.54 -4.14 -23.41
N ILE A 54 22.86 -3.92 -22.13
CA ILE A 54 21.95 -4.27 -21.03
C ILE A 54 20.76 -3.31 -21.00
N ASP A 55 21.00 -2.02 -21.25
CA ASP A 55 19.98 -0.97 -21.32
C ASP A 55 19.08 -0.94 -20.08
N PRO A 56 19.63 -0.66 -18.88
CA PRO A 56 18.88 -0.73 -17.62
C PRO A 56 17.66 0.20 -17.56
N TYR A 57 17.65 1.21 -18.44
CA TYR A 57 16.62 2.25 -18.48
C TYR A 57 15.82 2.28 -19.79
N GLY A 58 16.06 1.41 -20.77
CA GLY A 58 15.32 1.43 -22.05
C GLY A 58 15.69 2.57 -23.01
N VAL A 59 16.76 3.30 -22.72
CA VAL A 59 17.20 4.52 -23.43
C VAL A 59 18.44 4.29 -24.29
N SER A 60 18.98 3.08 -24.32
CA SER A 60 20.11 2.73 -25.19
C SER A 60 19.79 3.03 -26.65
N PRO A 61 20.72 3.64 -27.42
CA PRO A 61 20.56 3.84 -28.86
C PRO A 61 20.23 2.55 -29.63
N PHE A 62 20.67 1.38 -29.14
CA PHE A 62 20.53 0.11 -29.86
C PHE A 62 19.28 -0.70 -29.50
N GLN A 63 18.64 -0.46 -28.35
CA GLN A 63 17.41 -1.16 -27.92
C GLN A 63 17.47 -2.70 -28.06
N ILE A 64 18.59 -3.31 -27.68
CA ILE A 64 18.77 -4.76 -27.79
C ILE A 64 17.88 -5.44 -26.73
N HIS A 65 17.05 -6.39 -27.16
CA HIS A 65 16.27 -7.23 -26.25
C HIS A 65 16.86 -8.64 -26.17
N LEU A 66 17.29 -9.02 -24.97
CA LEU A 66 17.87 -10.31 -24.65
C LEU A 66 16.99 -10.99 -23.59
N PRO A 67 16.16 -11.98 -23.97
CA PRO A 67 15.32 -12.72 -23.03
C PRO A 67 16.12 -13.26 -21.85
N GLY A 68 15.64 -13.02 -20.62
CA GLY A 68 16.30 -13.44 -19.38
C GLY A 68 17.47 -12.56 -18.93
N ILE A 69 17.92 -11.60 -19.76
CA ILE A 69 19.05 -10.72 -19.43
C ILE A 69 18.58 -9.28 -19.18
N ASN A 70 17.72 -8.74 -20.04
CA ASN A 70 17.21 -7.37 -19.88
C ASN A 70 15.70 -7.25 -20.17
N THR A 71 14.99 -8.35 -19.89
CA THR A 71 13.53 -8.41 -19.96
C THR A 71 12.89 -7.49 -18.93
N ASN A 72 13.40 -7.51 -17.69
CA ASN A 72 12.90 -6.67 -16.60
C ASN A 72 13.85 -5.49 -16.38
N LYS A 73 13.32 -4.27 -16.47
CA LYS A 73 14.06 -3.02 -16.26
C LYS A 73 13.52 -2.30 -15.02
N PRO A 74 13.77 -2.80 -13.80
CA PRO A 74 13.11 -2.31 -12.59
C PRO A 74 13.37 -0.82 -12.32
N LEU A 75 14.55 -0.34 -12.72
CA LEU A 75 14.98 1.03 -12.47
C LEU A 75 14.38 2.06 -13.44
N ARG A 76 13.60 1.61 -14.42
CA ARG A 76 12.85 2.49 -15.33
C ARG A 76 11.62 3.13 -14.66
N LEU A 77 11.07 2.53 -13.61
CA LEU A 77 9.75 2.88 -13.07
C LEU A 77 9.65 4.29 -12.47
N ASP A 78 10.73 4.82 -11.87
CA ASP A 78 10.67 6.01 -11.02
C ASP A 78 11.48 7.22 -11.56
N ILE A 79 11.93 7.14 -12.82
CA ILE A 79 12.79 8.17 -13.45
C ILE A 79 12.14 8.82 -14.68
N ASP A 80 10.81 8.82 -14.76
CA ASP A 80 10.06 9.37 -15.90
C ASP A 80 10.38 10.84 -16.21
N ARG A 81 10.58 11.68 -15.18
CA ARG A 81 10.93 13.11 -15.36
C ARG A 81 12.25 13.32 -16.12
N LEU A 82 13.12 12.31 -16.06
CA LEU A 82 14.42 12.26 -16.71
C LEU A 82 14.32 11.63 -18.11
N ILE A 83 13.57 10.52 -18.25
CA ILE A 83 13.54 9.71 -19.47
C ILE A 83 12.53 10.19 -20.51
N LYS A 84 11.32 10.61 -20.11
CA LYS A 84 10.26 10.94 -21.08
C LYS A 84 10.65 12.04 -22.08
N PRO A 85 11.37 13.11 -21.69
CA PRO A 85 11.90 14.06 -22.68
C PRO A 85 12.82 13.42 -23.72
N TYR A 86 13.67 12.48 -23.31
CA TYR A 86 14.53 11.74 -24.24
C TYR A 86 13.71 10.83 -25.16
N GLU A 87 12.71 10.12 -24.64
CA GLU A 87 11.86 9.26 -25.45
C GLU A 87 11.02 10.06 -26.46
N VAL A 88 10.53 11.25 -26.10
CA VAL A 88 9.90 12.18 -27.06
C VAL A 88 10.91 12.62 -28.13
N TRP A 89 12.10 13.06 -27.72
CA TRP A 89 13.15 13.44 -28.68
C TRP A 89 13.55 12.29 -29.61
N ARG A 90 13.58 11.05 -29.10
CA ARG A 90 13.98 9.87 -29.86
C ARG A 90 12.88 9.37 -30.79
N TYR A 91 11.65 9.24 -30.29
CA TYR A 91 10.54 8.65 -31.03
C TYR A 91 9.86 9.62 -31.98
N GLN A 92 10.06 10.93 -31.77
CA GLN A 92 9.47 12.01 -32.57
C GLN A 92 7.95 11.81 -32.79
N PRO A 93 7.15 11.68 -31.70
CA PRO A 93 5.73 11.38 -31.80
C PRO A 93 4.93 12.53 -32.41
N LYS A 94 3.96 12.21 -33.28
CA LYS A 94 2.95 13.18 -33.72
C LYS A 94 1.96 13.51 -32.59
N THR A 95 1.67 12.54 -31.73
CA THR A 95 0.73 12.69 -30.61
C THR A 95 1.37 12.36 -29.28
N VAL A 96 1.17 13.21 -28.27
CA VAL A 96 1.61 12.92 -26.89
C VAL A 96 0.43 12.94 -25.91
N PHE A 97 0.40 11.96 -25.01
CA PHE A 97 -0.51 11.96 -23.86
C PHE A 97 0.20 12.51 -22.63
N LEU A 98 -0.40 13.48 -21.95
CA LEU A 98 0.10 14.10 -20.73
C LEU A 98 -0.92 13.97 -19.60
N GLY A 99 -0.45 14.06 -18.37
CA GLY A 99 -1.26 13.85 -17.18
C GLY A 99 -0.52 13.15 -16.07
N THR A 100 -1.28 12.53 -15.18
CA THR A 100 -0.76 11.91 -13.95
C THR A 100 -0.48 10.40 -14.13
N SER A 101 -0.30 9.69 -13.02
CA SER A 101 -0.25 8.22 -12.98
C SER A 101 -1.48 7.57 -13.62
N ARG A 102 -2.64 8.25 -13.62
CA ARG A 102 -3.88 7.75 -14.22
C ARG A 102 -3.76 7.57 -15.73
N ILE A 103 -3.21 8.53 -16.45
CA ILE A 103 -2.93 8.37 -17.89
C ILE A 103 -1.76 7.41 -18.12
N GLN A 104 -0.70 7.54 -17.31
CA GLN A 104 0.49 6.69 -17.43
C GLN A 104 0.15 5.20 -17.34
N GLN A 105 -0.77 4.80 -16.46
CA GLN A 105 -1.12 3.39 -16.22
C GLN A 105 -2.21 2.85 -17.15
N SER A 106 -2.88 3.70 -17.91
CA SER A 106 -4.17 3.34 -18.50
C SER A 106 -4.28 3.58 -19.99
N ILE A 107 -3.41 4.38 -20.59
CA ILE A 107 -3.45 4.66 -22.04
C ILE A 107 -2.29 3.97 -22.73
N ASP A 108 -2.61 2.99 -23.57
CA ASP A 108 -1.68 2.40 -24.53
C ASP A 108 -1.73 3.19 -25.85
N PRO A 109 -0.65 3.90 -26.23
CA PRO A 109 -0.64 4.69 -27.46
C PRO A 109 -0.72 3.87 -28.76
N SER A 110 -0.44 2.56 -28.72
CA SER A 110 -0.55 1.70 -29.91
C SER A 110 -1.98 1.59 -30.43
N LEU A 111 -2.97 1.97 -29.63
CA LEU A 111 -4.37 2.11 -30.05
C LEU A 111 -4.56 3.13 -31.17
N PHE A 112 -3.60 4.04 -31.37
CA PHE A 112 -3.63 5.04 -32.43
C PHE A 112 -2.91 4.59 -33.70
N ASP A 113 -2.28 3.41 -33.71
CA ASP A 113 -1.59 2.88 -34.89
C ASP A 113 -2.55 2.75 -36.08
N GLY A 114 -2.13 3.24 -37.24
CA GLY A 114 -2.96 3.28 -38.44
C GLY A 114 -3.99 4.42 -38.49
N THR A 115 -4.04 5.30 -37.48
CA THR A 115 -4.84 6.53 -37.50
C THR A 115 -3.97 7.76 -37.79
N ASP A 116 -4.60 8.91 -38.02
CA ASP A 116 -3.90 10.18 -38.17
C ASP A 116 -3.17 10.65 -36.90
N PHE A 117 -3.38 10.01 -35.74
CA PHE A 117 -2.68 10.35 -34.52
C PHE A 117 -1.34 9.63 -34.35
N ALA A 118 -1.02 8.64 -35.19
CA ALA A 118 0.25 7.93 -35.12
C ALA A 118 1.42 8.75 -35.70
N PRO A 119 2.66 8.57 -35.21
CA PRO A 119 3.03 7.80 -34.03
C PRO A 119 2.62 8.52 -32.73
N ALA A 120 2.10 7.77 -31.76
CA ALA A 120 1.67 8.30 -30.47
C ALA A 120 2.57 7.80 -29.32
N TYR A 121 2.72 8.61 -28.27
CA TYR A 121 3.53 8.27 -27.11
C TYR A 121 2.89 8.75 -25.80
N ASN A 122 2.95 7.93 -24.75
CA ASN A 122 2.42 8.27 -23.43
C ASN A 122 3.49 9.01 -22.64
N ALA A 123 3.39 10.33 -22.60
CA ALA A 123 4.30 11.22 -21.90
C ALA A 123 3.84 11.57 -20.46
N ALA A 124 2.78 10.95 -19.93
CA ALA A 124 2.22 11.28 -18.62
C ALA A 124 3.15 10.86 -17.46
N ILE A 125 3.23 11.67 -16.41
CA ILE A 125 4.18 11.48 -15.30
C ILE A 125 3.40 11.35 -13.98
N PRO A 126 3.68 10.32 -13.16
CA PRO A 126 3.08 10.17 -11.83
C PRO A 126 3.19 11.43 -10.97
N ALA A 127 2.06 11.78 -10.35
CA ALA A 127 1.91 12.96 -9.49
C ALA A 127 2.39 14.28 -10.12
N SER A 128 2.38 14.39 -11.46
CA SER A 128 2.70 15.66 -12.13
C SER A 128 1.62 16.71 -11.89
N THR A 129 2.04 17.96 -11.72
CA THR A 129 1.13 19.11 -11.63
C THR A 129 0.81 19.67 -13.02
N LEU A 130 -0.18 20.55 -13.15
CA LEU A 130 -0.46 21.21 -14.43
C LEU A 130 0.69 22.13 -14.84
N ALA A 131 1.33 22.81 -13.89
CA ALA A 131 2.51 23.62 -14.12
C ALA A 131 3.69 22.77 -14.64
N GLU A 132 3.84 21.56 -14.11
CA GLU A 132 4.83 20.60 -14.62
C GLU A 132 4.49 20.15 -16.04
N ASN A 133 3.23 19.80 -16.31
CA ASN A 133 2.79 19.44 -17.67
C ASN A 133 2.99 20.59 -18.67
N ALA A 134 2.74 21.85 -18.28
CA ALA A 134 3.00 23.02 -19.12
C ALA A 134 4.49 23.15 -19.47
N ALA A 135 5.38 22.97 -18.50
CA ALA A 135 6.83 23.01 -18.71
C ALA A 135 7.31 21.84 -19.60
N HIS A 136 6.75 20.64 -19.42
CA HIS A 136 7.05 19.50 -20.29
C HIS A 136 6.56 19.71 -21.72
N ILE A 137 5.34 20.25 -21.92
CA ILE A 137 4.84 20.60 -23.25
C ILE A 137 5.78 21.59 -23.94
N GLU A 138 6.19 22.65 -23.24
CA GLU A 138 7.13 23.62 -23.81
C GLU A 138 8.47 22.97 -24.17
N GLN A 139 8.97 22.05 -23.34
CA GLN A 139 10.17 21.29 -23.65
C GLN A 139 9.99 20.36 -24.85
N TYR A 140 8.90 19.60 -24.89
CA TYR A 140 8.62 18.62 -25.96
C TYR A 140 8.46 19.30 -27.31
N LEU A 141 7.77 20.44 -27.38
CA LEU A 141 7.64 21.22 -28.62
C LEU A 141 8.96 21.81 -29.11
N LYS A 142 9.96 21.98 -28.22
CA LYS A 142 11.34 22.36 -28.61
C LYS A 142 12.15 21.15 -29.10
N LEU A 143 11.93 19.98 -28.52
CA LEU A 143 12.63 18.74 -28.85
C LEU A 143 12.09 18.07 -30.12
N ASP A 144 10.80 18.22 -30.38
CA ASP A 144 10.11 17.65 -31.51
C ASP A 144 9.04 18.63 -32.06
N PRO A 145 9.34 19.35 -33.16
CA PRO A 145 8.39 20.24 -33.81
C PRO A 145 7.29 19.50 -34.60
N ASN A 146 7.35 18.17 -34.70
CA ASN A 146 6.37 17.36 -35.43
C ASN A 146 5.11 17.06 -34.62
N ILE A 147 5.12 17.27 -33.29
CA ILE A 147 3.94 17.13 -32.44
C ILE A 147 2.79 18.00 -33.00
N LYS A 148 1.65 17.36 -33.28
CA LYS A 148 0.41 18.00 -33.78
C LYS A 148 -0.75 17.88 -32.82
N ASP A 149 -0.75 16.86 -31.97
CA ASP A 149 -1.86 16.56 -31.08
C ASP A 149 -1.35 16.32 -29.65
N ILE A 150 -1.99 16.98 -28.69
CA ILE A 150 -1.72 16.78 -27.25
C ILE A 150 -3.02 16.34 -26.59
N PHE A 151 -3.01 15.16 -25.98
CA PHE A 151 -4.07 14.73 -25.08
C PHE A 151 -3.66 15.03 -23.64
N ILE A 152 -4.46 15.79 -22.89
CA ILE A 152 -4.14 16.18 -21.51
C ILE A 152 -5.26 15.75 -20.56
N GLU A 153 -4.87 15.16 -19.43
CA GLU A 153 -5.81 14.82 -18.36
C GLU A 153 -6.30 16.06 -17.59
N LEU A 154 -7.61 16.11 -17.36
CA LEU A 154 -8.27 16.98 -16.40
C LEU A 154 -8.70 16.14 -15.18
N PHE A 155 -7.90 16.20 -14.12
CA PHE A 155 -8.14 15.49 -12.86
C PHE A 155 -8.31 16.50 -11.72
N LEU A 156 -9.45 16.47 -11.01
CA LEU A 156 -9.81 17.49 -10.00
C LEU A 156 -8.68 17.78 -9.01
N TYR A 157 -8.02 16.75 -8.48
CA TYR A 157 -6.98 16.92 -7.46
C TYR A 157 -5.73 17.64 -7.98
N ASN A 158 -5.49 17.65 -9.31
CA ASN A 158 -4.47 18.50 -9.91
C ASN A 158 -4.82 19.99 -9.85
N PHE A 159 -6.04 20.36 -9.49
CA PHE A 159 -6.48 21.74 -9.31
C PHE A 159 -6.58 22.16 -7.85
N THR A 160 -6.28 21.28 -6.89
CA THR A 160 -6.48 21.55 -5.46
C THR A 160 -5.22 21.80 -4.66
N THR A 161 -4.06 21.85 -5.33
CA THR A 161 -2.77 22.09 -4.69
C THR A 161 -2.06 23.26 -5.36
N LYS A 162 -1.52 24.18 -4.54
CA LYS A 162 -0.69 25.28 -5.04
C LYS A 162 0.46 24.76 -5.89
N GLN A 163 0.63 25.36 -7.06
CA GLN A 163 1.65 24.97 -8.03
C GLN A 163 2.67 26.07 -8.20
N SER A 164 3.90 25.68 -8.51
CA SER A 164 4.96 26.60 -8.90
C SER A 164 5.45 26.18 -10.26
N GLU A 165 5.72 27.17 -11.11
CA GLU A 165 6.28 26.92 -12.42
C GLU A 165 7.70 26.32 -12.27
N PRO A 166 7.97 25.14 -12.87
CA PRO A 166 9.31 24.61 -12.90
C PRO A 166 10.26 25.51 -13.69
N ALA A 167 11.54 25.53 -13.32
CA ALA A 167 12.54 26.24 -14.10
C ALA A 167 12.56 25.72 -15.56
N PRO A 168 12.72 26.62 -16.56
CA PRO A 168 12.86 26.19 -17.95
C PRO A 168 14.04 25.25 -18.13
N LYS A 169 13.79 24.08 -18.71
CA LYS A 169 14.84 23.10 -18.99
C LYS A 169 15.67 23.54 -20.20
N THR A 170 17.00 23.47 -20.06
CA THR A 170 17.94 23.89 -21.12
C THR A 170 18.44 22.69 -21.94
N TRP A 171 18.93 22.94 -23.15
CA TRP A 171 19.60 21.90 -23.96
C TRP A 171 20.83 21.32 -23.24
N LYS A 172 21.59 22.15 -22.52
CA LYS A 172 22.75 21.69 -21.73
C LYS A 172 22.31 20.71 -20.65
N GLU A 173 21.27 21.04 -19.91
CA GLU A 173 20.71 20.15 -18.88
C GLU A 173 20.19 18.85 -19.49
N PHE A 174 19.44 18.94 -20.60
CA PHE A 174 18.93 17.77 -21.33
C PHE A 174 20.06 16.81 -21.74
N PHE A 175 21.13 17.31 -22.39
CA PHE A 175 22.24 16.46 -22.81
C PHE A 175 23.07 15.95 -21.63
N SER A 176 23.25 16.74 -20.57
CA SER A 176 23.93 16.30 -19.35
C SER A 176 23.18 15.14 -18.69
N ASN A 177 21.87 15.24 -18.61
CA ASN A 177 20.97 14.25 -18.07
C ASN A 177 20.91 12.98 -18.94
N TYR A 178 20.88 13.14 -20.26
CA TYR A 178 20.98 12.00 -21.18
C TYR A 178 22.32 11.28 -21.03
N LEU A 179 23.42 12.04 -20.91
CA LEU A 179 24.74 11.46 -20.78
C LEU A 179 24.93 10.74 -19.45
N SER A 180 24.33 11.23 -18.35
CA SER A 180 24.41 10.55 -17.05
C SER A 180 23.67 9.21 -17.00
N LEU A 181 22.63 9.02 -17.82
CA LEU A 181 21.97 7.71 -17.99
C LEU A 181 22.87 6.66 -18.65
N GLN A 182 23.92 7.09 -19.36
CA GLN A 182 24.81 6.21 -20.14
C GLN A 182 26.22 6.13 -19.56
N LEU A 183 26.73 7.24 -19.02
CA LEU A 183 28.13 7.45 -18.59
C LEU A 183 28.22 7.75 -17.09
N SER A 184 27.56 6.93 -16.26
CA SER A 184 27.67 7.02 -14.81
C SER A 184 28.04 5.67 -14.19
N THR A 185 28.60 5.73 -12.98
CA THR A 185 28.81 4.54 -12.14
C THR A 185 27.48 3.87 -11.82
N ASP A 186 26.42 4.66 -11.65
CA ASP A 186 25.08 4.16 -11.37
C ASP A 186 24.56 3.33 -12.55
N ALA A 187 24.73 3.78 -13.80
CA ALA A 187 24.32 3.02 -14.99
C ALA A 187 24.97 1.63 -15.08
N ILE A 188 26.23 1.49 -14.63
CA ILE A 188 26.92 0.19 -14.57
C ILE A 188 26.31 -0.70 -13.48
N ILE A 189 26.14 -0.17 -12.26
CA ILE A 189 25.53 -0.90 -11.13
C ILE A 189 24.10 -1.35 -11.50
N ASP A 190 23.36 -0.47 -12.15
CA ASP A 190 21.97 -0.66 -12.54
C ASP A 190 21.82 -1.66 -13.69
N SER A 191 22.81 -1.72 -14.60
CA SER A 191 22.92 -2.80 -15.58
C SER A 191 23.09 -4.16 -14.91
N ILE A 192 23.93 -4.27 -13.86
CA ILE A 192 24.09 -5.52 -13.11
C ILE A 192 22.77 -5.93 -12.42
N LYS A 193 22.05 -4.98 -11.80
CA LYS A 193 20.72 -5.24 -11.20
C LYS A 193 19.66 -5.68 -12.23
N THR A 194 19.74 -5.14 -13.45
CA THR A 194 18.85 -5.51 -14.56
C THR A 194 19.03 -6.99 -14.94
N ILE A 195 20.28 -7.46 -14.98
CA ILE A 195 20.58 -8.88 -15.22
C ILE A 195 20.01 -9.75 -14.10
N SER A 196 20.27 -9.43 -12.83
CA SER A 196 19.81 -10.26 -11.71
C SER A 196 18.29 -10.30 -11.59
N SER A 197 17.59 -9.19 -11.86
CA SER A 197 16.12 -9.11 -11.82
C SER A 197 15.43 -9.72 -13.05
N SER A 198 16.18 -10.00 -14.13
CA SER A 198 15.65 -10.67 -15.32
C SER A 198 15.73 -12.20 -15.25
N HIS A 199 16.38 -12.76 -14.22
CA HIS A 199 16.46 -14.20 -13.98
C HIS A 199 15.42 -14.63 -12.93
N GLY A 200 14.31 -15.24 -13.34
CA GLY A 200 13.35 -15.86 -12.42
C GLY A 200 12.05 -16.32 -13.08
N ASP A 201 11.48 -17.42 -12.57
CA ASP A 201 10.19 -17.99 -13.00
C ASP A 201 8.98 -17.37 -12.26
N GLY A 202 9.16 -16.18 -11.69
CA GLY A 202 8.14 -15.48 -10.90
C GLY A 202 7.14 -14.68 -11.75
N PRO A 203 6.12 -14.08 -11.12
CA PRO A 203 5.22 -13.15 -11.77
C PRO A 203 6.01 -12.04 -12.49
N THR A 204 5.57 -11.65 -13.68
CA THR A 204 6.17 -10.52 -14.37
C THR A 204 5.99 -9.25 -13.52
N PRO A 205 7.07 -8.56 -13.14
CA PRO A 205 6.98 -7.36 -12.32
C PRO A 205 6.35 -6.22 -13.11
N ALA A 206 5.88 -5.20 -12.38
CA ALA A 206 5.44 -3.97 -13.01
C ALA A 206 6.60 -3.34 -13.80
N HIS A 207 6.31 -2.77 -14.96
CA HIS A 207 7.32 -2.17 -15.83
C HIS A 207 6.72 -1.05 -16.70
N ILE A 208 7.57 -0.27 -17.35
CA ILE A 208 7.15 0.69 -18.37
C ILE A 208 7.30 0.03 -19.75
N ALA A 209 6.20 -0.03 -20.50
CA ALA A 209 6.19 -0.50 -21.88
C ALA A 209 6.89 0.51 -22.80
N LYS A 210 7.27 0.06 -24.01
CA LYS A 210 8.05 0.86 -24.98
C LYS A 210 7.44 2.23 -25.29
N LEU A 211 6.11 2.35 -25.28
CA LEU A 211 5.39 3.59 -25.58
C LEU A 211 5.07 4.44 -24.33
N GLY A 212 5.79 4.22 -23.22
CA GLY A 212 5.81 5.12 -22.06
C GLY A 212 4.70 4.90 -21.02
N TYR A 213 3.85 3.89 -21.20
CA TYR A 213 2.79 3.54 -20.25
C TYR A 213 3.24 2.42 -19.30
N ARG A 214 2.68 2.42 -18.08
CA ARG A 214 2.98 1.44 -17.05
C ARG A 214 2.09 0.21 -17.19
N VAL A 215 2.70 -0.96 -17.11
CA VAL A 215 2.03 -2.26 -17.03
C VAL A 215 2.13 -2.75 -15.58
N PRO A 216 1.02 -3.09 -14.91
CA PRO A 216 1.05 -3.63 -13.55
C PRO A 216 1.68 -5.03 -13.51
N SER A 217 2.03 -5.51 -12.32
CA SER A 217 2.54 -6.88 -12.18
C SER A 217 1.43 -7.89 -12.52
N SER A 218 1.83 -9.04 -13.06
CA SER A 218 0.86 -10.07 -13.52
C SER A 218 -0.01 -10.64 -12.39
N ASP A 219 0.47 -10.59 -11.14
CA ASP A 219 -0.19 -11.06 -9.92
C ASP A 219 -1.02 -9.98 -9.20
N TYR A 220 -1.02 -8.73 -9.69
CA TYR A 220 -1.76 -7.64 -9.08
C TYR A 220 -3.28 -7.89 -9.07
N ASP A 221 -3.94 -7.83 -7.91
CA ASP A 221 -5.40 -7.93 -7.75
C ASP A 221 -6.02 -6.55 -7.43
N PRO A 222 -6.73 -5.92 -8.39
CA PRO A 222 -7.35 -4.62 -8.17
C PRO A 222 -8.33 -4.55 -7.00
N ALA A 223 -9.06 -5.63 -6.73
CA ALA A 223 -10.11 -5.64 -5.72
C ALA A 223 -9.57 -5.55 -4.28
N SER A 224 -8.27 -5.80 -4.09
CA SER A 224 -7.63 -5.76 -2.77
C SER A 224 -7.71 -4.37 -2.13
N THR A 225 -7.43 -3.30 -2.90
CA THR A 225 -7.39 -1.91 -2.42
C THR A 225 -8.76 -1.38 -2.01
N PHE A 226 -9.84 -1.82 -2.67
CA PHE A 226 -11.20 -1.38 -2.32
C PHE A 226 -11.59 -1.81 -0.92
N SER A 227 -11.15 -3.00 -0.49
CA SER A 227 -11.42 -3.48 0.87
C SER A 227 -10.43 -2.97 1.93
N ASP A 228 -9.49 -2.10 1.55
CA ASP A 228 -8.51 -1.55 2.48
C ASP A 228 -9.07 -0.31 3.20
N THR A 229 -9.60 -0.52 4.40
CA THR A 229 -10.09 0.58 5.24
C THR A 229 -8.95 1.51 5.70
N LEU A 230 -7.68 1.08 5.69
CA LEU A 230 -6.55 1.97 5.95
C LEU A 230 -6.34 2.94 4.78
N TYR A 231 -6.50 2.48 3.55
CA TYR A 231 -6.49 3.34 2.37
C TYR A 231 -7.57 4.42 2.48
N THR A 232 -8.82 4.01 2.77
CA THR A 232 -9.95 4.96 2.96
C THR A 232 -9.64 6.02 4.00
N ARG A 233 -9.13 5.62 5.16
CA ARG A 233 -8.77 6.56 6.23
C ARG A 233 -7.64 7.51 5.86
N THR A 234 -6.56 6.98 5.28
CA THR A 234 -5.38 7.77 4.89
C THR A 234 -5.80 8.88 3.94
N VAL A 235 -6.58 8.49 2.94
CA VAL A 235 -7.08 9.38 1.90
C VAL A 235 -8.02 10.46 2.48
N LEU A 236 -8.96 10.09 3.36
CA LEU A 236 -9.82 11.06 4.05
C LEU A 236 -9.04 11.98 5.00
N GLY A 237 -8.04 11.45 5.71
CA GLY A 237 -7.16 12.22 6.58
C GLY A 237 -6.43 13.32 5.82
N TRP A 238 -5.85 12.98 4.66
CA TRP A 238 -5.19 13.95 3.78
C TRP A 238 -6.13 15.06 3.31
N ASP A 239 -7.34 14.73 2.86
CA ASP A 239 -8.29 15.75 2.39
C ASP A 239 -8.74 16.70 3.49
N ARG A 240 -9.05 16.17 4.68
CA ARG A 240 -9.43 16.98 5.84
C ARG A 240 -8.31 17.95 6.22
N ALA A 241 -7.08 17.49 6.17
CA ALA A 241 -5.91 18.33 6.44
C ALA A 241 -5.70 19.38 5.33
N ALA A 242 -5.87 18.98 4.07
CA ALA A 242 -5.63 19.84 2.90
C ALA A 242 -6.67 20.94 2.70
N LYS A 243 -7.92 20.75 3.18
CA LYS A 243 -9.04 21.67 2.95
C LYS A 243 -9.17 22.04 1.46
N LEU A 244 -9.57 21.05 0.67
CA LEU A 244 -9.62 21.14 -0.79
C LEU A 244 -10.38 22.39 -1.26
N HIS A 245 -9.75 23.13 -2.16
CA HIS A 245 -10.29 24.30 -2.86
C HIS A 245 -9.59 24.41 -4.22
N LEU A 246 -10.18 25.13 -5.19
CA LEU A 246 -9.49 25.35 -6.46
C LEU A 246 -8.38 26.37 -6.31
N GLU A 247 -7.19 25.98 -6.76
CA GLU A 247 -5.99 26.78 -6.68
C GLU A 247 -5.82 27.63 -7.94
N PRO A 248 -5.74 28.97 -7.83
CA PRO A 248 -5.56 29.86 -8.99
C PRO A 248 -4.34 29.49 -9.82
N SER A 249 -3.23 29.15 -9.16
CA SER A 249 -1.98 28.72 -9.82
C SER A 249 -2.16 27.49 -10.73
N ALA A 250 -3.09 26.59 -10.39
CA ALA A 250 -3.39 25.42 -11.22
C ALA A 250 -4.24 25.79 -12.45
N MET A 251 -5.19 26.72 -12.29
CA MET A 251 -5.97 27.26 -13.40
C MET A 251 -5.09 28.05 -14.38
N GLU A 252 -4.21 28.90 -13.87
CA GLU A 252 -3.23 29.65 -14.67
C GLU A 252 -2.30 28.71 -15.45
N ALA A 253 -1.91 27.58 -14.85
CA ALA A 253 -1.12 26.57 -15.53
C ALA A 253 -1.89 25.91 -16.69
N LEU A 254 -3.18 25.63 -16.53
CA LEU A 254 -4.01 25.13 -17.63
C LEU A 254 -4.16 26.17 -18.74
N ASP A 255 -4.38 27.44 -18.40
CA ASP A 255 -4.43 28.54 -19.37
C ASP A 255 -3.12 28.65 -20.16
N ARG A 256 -1.98 28.43 -19.50
CA ARG A 256 -0.68 28.36 -20.16
C ARG A 256 -0.58 27.18 -21.13
N ILE A 257 -1.08 25.98 -20.76
CA ILE A 257 -1.12 24.83 -21.66
C ILE A 257 -1.89 25.17 -22.94
N VAL A 258 -3.07 25.78 -22.78
CA VAL A 258 -3.91 26.21 -23.91
C VAL A 258 -3.20 27.25 -24.77
N ALA A 259 -2.53 28.23 -24.14
CA ALA A 259 -1.77 29.26 -24.84
C ALA A 259 -0.56 28.68 -25.61
N LEU A 260 0.14 27.69 -25.04
CA LEU A 260 1.25 26.98 -25.68
C LEU A 260 0.74 26.21 -26.91
N ALA A 261 -0.33 25.44 -26.77
CA ALA A 261 -0.92 24.69 -27.88
C ALA A 261 -1.32 25.63 -29.02
N ARG A 262 -2.01 26.73 -28.71
CA ARG A 262 -2.40 27.75 -29.70
C ARG A 262 -1.20 28.38 -30.39
N ARG A 263 -0.18 28.78 -29.63
CA ARG A 263 1.03 29.45 -30.16
C ARG A 263 1.78 28.56 -31.15
N HIS A 264 1.81 27.26 -30.89
CA HIS A 264 2.54 26.29 -31.71
C HIS A 264 1.67 25.60 -32.77
N GLY A 265 0.39 25.97 -32.90
CA GLY A 265 -0.53 25.36 -33.87
C GLY A 265 -0.80 23.87 -33.58
N VAL A 266 -0.76 23.48 -32.31
CA VAL A 266 -0.99 22.11 -31.85
C VAL A 266 -2.43 21.99 -31.37
N LYS A 267 -3.11 20.90 -31.75
CA LYS A 267 -4.48 20.62 -31.30
C LYS A 267 -4.43 20.05 -29.88
N LEU A 268 -5.22 20.63 -28.99
CA LEU A 268 -5.32 20.20 -27.59
C LEU A 268 -6.63 19.43 -27.39
N HIS A 269 -6.53 18.21 -26.88
CA HIS A 269 -7.64 17.32 -26.57
C HIS A 269 -7.70 17.14 -25.06
N MET A 270 -8.75 17.65 -24.42
CA MET A 270 -8.85 17.68 -22.96
C MET A 270 -9.75 16.56 -22.45
N LEU A 271 -9.19 15.69 -21.62
CA LEU A 271 -9.86 14.48 -21.14
C LEU A 271 -10.20 14.60 -19.66
N LEU A 272 -11.48 14.78 -19.35
CA LEU A 272 -11.97 14.59 -17.98
C LEU A 272 -12.09 13.09 -17.73
N THR A 273 -11.08 12.51 -17.08
CA THR A 273 -10.90 11.06 -16.87
C THR A 273 -11.96 10.50 -15.90
N PRO A 274 -12.30 9.19 -15.96
CA PRO A 274 -13.34 8.61 -15.12
C PRO A 274 -12.93 8.57 -13.64
N ASN A 275 -13.87 8.81 -12.72
CA ASN A 275 -13.68 8.50 -11.29
C ASN A 275 -14.54 7.32 -10.89
N TYR A 276 -13.98 6.43 -10.05
CA TYR A 276 -14.77 5.35 -9.50
C TYR A 276 -15.78 5.94 -8.51
N PRO A 277 -17.01 5.40 -8.41
CA PRO A 277 -18.05 5.96 -7.55
C PRO A 277 -17.67 6.17 -6.07
N TRP A 278 -16.74 5.35 -5.56
CA TRP A 278 -16.12 5.52 -4.24
C TRP A 278 -15.53 6.92 -4.04
N ASP A 279 -14.83 7.47 -5.03
CA ASP A 279 -14.16 8.78 -4.96
C ASP A 279 -15.16 9.94 -5.06
N ASP A 280 -16.23 9.77 -5.86
CA ASP A 280 -17.34 10.72 -5.88
C ASP A 280 -18.06 10.77 -4.53
N TYR A 281 -18.33 9.60 -3.93
CA TYR A 281 -18.94 9.55 -2.61
C TYR A 281 -18.02 10.12 -1.52
N ARG A 282 -16.70 9.89 -1.61
CA ARG A 282 -15.71 10.54 -0.75
C ARG A 282 -15.87 12.06 -0.77
N LEU A 283 -15.88 12.69 -1.95
CA LEU A 283 -16.08 14.13 -2.09
C LEU A 283 -17.43 14.59 -1.51
N MET A 284 -18.52 13.84 -1.75
CA MET A 284 -19.83 14.15 -1.16
C MET A 284 -19.81 14.07 0.38
N SER A 285 -19.24 13.01 0.94
CA SER A 285 -19.22 12.72 2.38
C SER A 285 -18.43 13.76 3.20
N LEU A 286 -17.47 14.42 2.55
CA LEU A 286 -16.63 15.49 3.10
C LEU A 286 -17.17 16.90 2.80
N GLY A 287 -18.27 17.02 2.05
CA GLY A 287 -18.85 18.31 1.69
C GLY A 287 -18.18 19.03 0.52
N TYR A 288 -17.33 18.34 -0.26
CA TYR A 288 -16.63 18.86 -1.44
C TYR A 288 -17.41 18.70 -2.75
N TRP A 289 -18.67 18.29 -2.72
CA TRP A 289 -19.47 18.24 -3.94
C TRP A 289 -19.58 19.61 -4.66
N PRO A 290 -19.83 20.74 -3.97
CA PRO A 290 -19.86 22.06 -4.64
C PRO A 290 -18.54 22.42 -5.34
N LEU A 291 -17.39 21.98 -4.80
CA LEU A 291 -16.08 22.16 -5.42
C LEU A 291 -16.00 21.41 -6.76
N LEU A 292 -16.48 20.17 -6.82
CA LEU A 292 -16.53 19.40 -8.06
C LEU A 292 -17.42 20.09 -9.11
N GLU A 293 -18.59 20.60 -8.70
CA GLU A 293 -19.49 21.31 -9.60
C GLU A 293 -18.86 22.60 -10.15
N GLU A 294 -18.23 23.41 -9.29
CA GLU A 294 -17.49 24.60 -9.70
C GLU A 294 -16.39 24.25 -10.70
N TRP A 295 -15.60 23.22 -10.40
CA TRP A 295 -14.52 22.77 -11.27
C TRP A 295 -15.03 22.32 -12.64
N MET A 296 -16.09 21.50 -12.69
CA MET A 296 -16.65 21.03 -13.96
C MET A 296 -17.18 22.18 -14.81
N ARG A 297 -17.82 23.19 -14.20
CA ARG A 297 -18.24 24.42 -14.90
C ARG A 297 -17.05 25.21 -15.45
N LYS A 298 -15.94 25.29 -14.72
CA LYS A 298 -14.70 25.90 -15.22
C LYS A 298 -14.10 25.09 -16.38
N MET A 299 -14.08 23.76 -16.30
CA MET A 299 -13.56 22.93 -17.40
C MET A 299 -14.43 23.08 -18.66
N ALA A 300 -15.75 23.20 -18.49
CA ALA A 300 -16.70 23.39 -19.59
C ALA A 300 -16.52 24.71 -20.37
N SER A 301 -15.74 25.68 -19.86
CA SER A 301 -15.44 26.92 -20.61
C SER A 301 -14.34 26.75 -21.65
N TYR A 302 -13.56 25.66 -21.58
CA TYR A 302 -12.52 25.34 -22.56
C TYR A 302 -13.11 24.59 -23.76
N SER A 303 -12.50 24.76 -24.93
CA SER A 303 -12.89 24.04 -26.16
C SER A 303 -12.42 22.59 -26.14
N ASP A 304 -13.16 21.69 -26.79
CA ASP A 304 -12.74 20.29 -27.00
C ASP A 304 -12.49 19.49 -25.71
N VAL A 305 -13.29 19.74 -24.67
CA VAL A 305 -13.32 18.91 -23.46
C VAL A 305 -14.31 17.76 -23.63
N VAL A 306 -13.81 16.54 -23.44
CA VAL A 306 -14.64 15.33 -23.37
C VAL A 306 -14.58 14.75 -21.96
N SER A 307 -15.73 14.30 -21.48
CA SER A 307 -15.89 13.66 -20.19
C SER A 307 -16.08 12.16 -20.35
N PHE A 308 -15.44 11.41 -19.47
CA PHE A 308 -15.63 9.98 -19.26
C PHE A 308 -16.15 9.65 -17.86
N SER A 309 -16.62 10.66 -17.11
CA SER A 309 -17.10 10.54 -15.72
C SER A 309 -18.60 10.19 -15.62
N GLN A 310 -19.20 9.63 -16.67
CA GLN A 310 -20.62 9.30 -16.69
C GLN A 310 -20.87 7.92 -16.09
N TYR A 311 -21.79 7.83 -15.12
CA TYR A 311 -22.15 6.55 -14.51
C TYR A 311 -22.70 5.59 -15.55
N ASN A 312 -22.11 4.40 -15.59
CA ASN A 312 -22.44 3.30 -16.47
C ASN A 312 -21.82 2.00 -15.92
N LYS A 313 -22.12 0.88 -16.57
CA LYS A 313 -21.63 -0.45 -16.15
C LYS A 313 -20.11 -0.63 -16.09
N PHE A 314 -19.30 0.24 -16.69
CA PHE A 314 -17.84 0.19 -16.58
C PHE A 314 -17.35 0.99 -15.35
N LEU A 315 -17.95 2.16 -15.07
CA LEU A 315 -17.61 2.94 -13.87
C LEU A 315 -18.09 2.24 -12.59
N GLU A 316 -19.27 1.61 -12.63
CA GLU A 316 -19.92 0.97 -11.49
C GLU A 316 -19.54 -0.52 -11.34
N GLU A 317 -18.35 -0.91 -11.84
CA GLU A 317 -17.87 -2.28 -11.71
C GLU A 317 -17.77 -2.70 -10.23
N PRO A 318 -18.42 -3.80 -9.79
CA PRO A 318 -18.30 -4.27 -8.41
C PRO A 318 -16.85 -4.63 -8.04
N PRO A 319 -16.38 -4.29 -6.83
CA PRO A 319 -15.00 -4.55 -6.43
C PRO A 319 -14.82 -6.00 -5.94
N THR A 320 -14.92 -6.96 -6.86
CA THR A 320 -14.81 -8.40 -6.59
C THR A 320 -13.46 -8.98 -7.00
N GLN A 321 -12.96 -9.94 -6.21
CA GLN A 321 -11.77 -10.74 -6.58
C GLN A 321 -12.08 -11.82 -7.62
N THR A 322 -13.33 -12.30 -7.63
CA THR A 322 -13.80 -13.33 -8.55
C THR A 322 -15.24 -13.01 -9.00
N PRO A 323 -15.45 -12.63 -10.28
CA PRO A 323 -14.42 -12.37 -11.30
C PRO A 323 -13.52 -11.18 -10.92
N LYS A 324 -12.28 -11.19 -11.41
CA LYS A 324 -11.33 -10.08 -11.23
C LYS A 324 -11.85 -8.83 -11.93
N MET A 325 -11.71 -7.67 -11.30
CA MET A 325 -12.07 -6.39 -11.91
C MET A 325 -11.34 -6.19 -13.24
N LYS A 326 -12.09 -5.73 -14.25
CA LYS A 326 -11.63 -5.52 -15.61
C LYS A 326 -11.32 -4.06 -15.89
N TRP A 327 -12.07 -3.13 -15.32
CA TRP A 327 -12.10 -1.73 -15.72
C TRP A 327 -11.30 -0.81 -14.80
N TRP A 328 -11.05 -1.24 -13.55
CA TRP A 328 -10.33 -0.48 -12.53
C TRP A 328 -9.12 -1.24 -12.00
N ASN A 329 -8.06 -0.50 -11.67
CA ASN A 329 -6.90 -1.02 -10.95
C ASN A 329 -7.05 -0.76 -9.44
N ASP A 330 -7.62 0.37 -9.05
CA ASP A 330 -7.91 0.72 -7.65
C ASP A 330 -9.00 1.82 -7.61
N PRO A 331 -9.40 2.37 -6.44
CA PRO A 331 -10.43 3.42 -6.38
C PRO A 331 -10.10 4.71 -7.17
N THR A 332 -8.84 4.92 -7.54
CA THR A 332 -8.34 6.13 -8.20
C THR A 332 -7.81 5.92 -9.61
N HIS A 333 -7.30 4.72 -9.93
CA HIS A 333 -6.71 4.39 -11.22
C HIS A 333 -7.64 3.47 -12.02
N PHE A 334 -8.02 3.92 -13.21
CA PHE A 334 -8.67 3.06 -14.20
C PHE A 334 -7.64 2.13 -14.86
N SER A 335 -8.11 1.08 -15.52
CA SER A 335 -7.25 0.07 -16.15
C SER A 335 -6.92 0.39 -17.61
N LEU A 336 -5.96 -0.35 -18.19
CA LEU A 336 -5.70 -0.35 -19.64
C LEU A 336 -6.94 -0.74 -20.46
N ASN A 337 -7.84 -1.59 -19.94
CA ASN A 337 -9.08 -1.92 -20.62
C ASN A 337 -10.03 -0.72 -20.70
N MET A 338 -10.16 0.04 -19.60
CA MET A 338 -10.96 1.26 -19.59
C MET A 338 -10.36 2.29 -20.54
N GLY A 339 -9.04 2.49 -20.51
CA GLY A 339 -8.38 3.39 -21.45
C GLY A 339 -8.55 2.97 -22.92
N LYS A 340 -8.49 1.67 -23.22
CA LYS A 340 -8.84 1.14 -24.54
C LYS A 340 -10.26 1.52 -24.94
N ALA A 341 -11.25 1.28 -24.07
CA ALA A 341 -12.63 1.64 -24.36
C ALA A 341 -12.81 3.15 -24.58
N MET A 342 -12.13 3.98 -23.76
CA MET A 342 -12.15 5.44 -23.89
C MET A 342 -11.59 5.87 -25.26
N MET A 343 -10.41 5.39 -25.64
CA MET A 343 -9.74 5.80 -26.86
C MET A 343 -10.44 5.26 -28.12
N ASN A 344 -10.91 4.01 -28.11
CA ASN A 344 -11.73 3.48 -29.20
C ASN A 344 -13.02 4.29 -29.40
N THR A 345 -13.67 4.70 -28.30
CA THR A 345 -14.86 5.57 -28.38
C THR A 345 -14.51 6.95 -28.93
N TYR A 346 -13.39 7.52 -28.49
CA TYR A 346 -12.90 8.81 -28.98
C TYR A 346 -12.60 8.79 -30.49
N LEU A 347 -12.00 7.69 -30.98
CA LEU A 347 -11.71 7.47 -32.40
C LEU A 347 -12.95 7.15 -33.25
N GLY A 348 -14.14 7.04 -32.65
CA GLY A 348 -15.38 6.71 -33.37
C GLY A 348 -15.55 5.21 -33.67
N HIS A 349 -14.81 4.34 -32.98
CA HIS A 349 -14.84 2.89 -33.16
C HIS A 349 -15.08 2.14 -31.83
N PRO A 350 -16.13 2.46 -31.06
CA PRO A 350 -16.38 1.81 -29.78
C PRO A 350 -16.60 0.30 -29.94
N ASP A 351 -16.03 -0.49 -29.02
CA ASP A 351 -16.27 -1.93 -28.97
C ASP A 351 -17.77 -2.20 -28.72
N LYS A 352 -18.30 -3.33 -29.21
CA LYS A 352 -19.74 -3.68 -29.15
C LYS A 352 -20.40 -3.52 -27.77
N ASP A 353 -19.67 -3.84 -26.70
CA ASP A 353 -20.21 -3.81 -25.33
C ASP A 353 -20.00 -2.47 -24.62
N THR A 354 -19.44 -1.46 -25.31
CA THR A 354 -19.16 -0.14 -24.77
C THR A 354 -20.47 0.61 -24.46
N PRO A 355 -20.64 1.17 -23.25
CA PRO A 355 -21.79 2.01 -22.93
C PRO A 355 -21.91 3.21 -23.87
N ALA A 356 -23.12 3.46 -24.38
CA ALA A 356 -23.36 4.58 -25.30
C ALA A 356 -23.05 5.95 -24.68
N ASN A 357 -23.13 6.06 -23.34
CA ASN A 357 -22.81 7.27 -22.59
C ASN A 357 -21.38 7.28 -22.03
N LEU A 358 -20.47 6.39 -22.46
CA LEU A 358 -19.11 6.35 -21.94
C LEU A 358 -18.36 7.67 -22.16
N MET A 359 -18.60 8.34 -23.29
CA MET A 359 -18.01 9.62 -23.65
C MET A 359 -19.10 10.67 -23.86
N ARG A 360 -18.98 11.83 -23.22
CA ARG A 360 -19.85 12.99 -23.48
C ARG A 360 -19.04 14.26 -23.66
N PRO A 361 -19.43 15.18 -24.57
CA PRO A 361 -18.84 16.51 -24.60
C PRO A 361 -19.16 17.25 -23.30
N LEU A 362 -18.18 18.00 -22.77
CA LEU A 362 -18.37 18.88 -21.62
C LEU A 362 -18.20 20.32 -22.09
N ASN A 363 -19.30 21.06 -22.17
CA ASN A 363 -19.34 22.45 -22.62
C ASN A 363 -20.47 23.20 -21.88
N PRO A 364 -20.69 24.50 -22.11
CA PRO A 364 -21.70 25.26 -21.39
C PRO A 364 -23.13 24.70 -21.53
N ASP A 365 -23.42 24.02 -22.64
CA ASP A 365 -24.75 23.45 -22.92
C ASP A 365 -24.95 22.09 -22.22
N THR A 366 -23.88 21.33 -21.98
CA THR A 366 -23.98 19.97 -21.42
C THR A 366 -23.62 19.88 -19.94
N VAL A 367 -22.83 20.81 -19.40
CA VAL A 367 -22.21 20.69 -18.08
C VAL A 367 -23.19 20.45 -16.94
N GLU A 368 -24.32 21.16 -16.90
CA GLU A 368 -25.31 20.99 -15.82
C GLU A 368 -25.96 19.59 -15.86
N SER A 369 -26.23 19.06 -17.07
CA SER A 369 -26.78 17.70 -17.20
C SER A 369 -25.77 16.64 -16.74
N VAL A 370 -24.49 16.83 -17.08
CA VAL A 370 -23.41 15.90 -16.67
C VAL A 370 -23.21 15.94 -15.16
N ILE A 371 -23.22 17.12 -14.54
CA ILE A 371 -23.14 17.29 -13.08
C ILE A 371 -24.32 16.58 -12.38
N ALA A 372 -25.55 16.82 -12.86
CA ALA A 372 -26.75 16.24 -12.27
C ALA A 372 -26.74 14.70 -12.35
N GLU A 373 -26.35 14.14 -13.50
CA GLU A 373 -26.23 12.70 -13.69
C GLU A 373 -25.17 12.08 -12.79
N ARG A 374 -24.00 12.71 -12.68
CA ARG A 374 -22.89 12.24 -11.82
C ARG A 374 -23.31 12.26 -10.34
N ARG A 375 -23.99 13.31 -9.89
CA ARG A 375 -24.53 13.41 -8.52
C ARG A 375 -25.54 12.31 -8.22
N ALA A 376 -26.49 12.12 -9.13
CA ALA A 376 -27.50 11.08 -8.98
C ALA A 376 -26.88 9.68 -9.00
N GLY A 377 -25.84 9.47 -9.82
CA GLY A 377 -25.04 8.25 -9.85
C GLY A 377 -24.37 7.96 -8.52
N ALA A 378 -23.63 8.94 -7.97
CA ALA A 378 -22.92 8.80 -6.70
C ALA A 378 -23.86 8.43 -5.54
N LEU A 379 -25.03 9.08 -5.47
CA LEU A 379 -26.06 8.78 -4.47
C LEU A 379 -26.66 7.38 -4.64
N ARG A 380 -26.95 6.96 -5.88
CA ARG A 380 -27.45 5.59 -6.15
C ARG A 380 -26.42 4.54 -5.77
N TRP A 381 -25.16 4.75 -6.15
CA TRP A 381 -24.08 3.84 -5.81
C TRP A 381 -23.92 3.73 -4.28
N ALA A 382 -23.92 4.84 -3.55
CA ALA A 382 -23.83 4.84 -2.09
C ALA A 382 -24.99 4.09 -1.43
N ALA A 383 -26.22 4.25 -1.93
CA ALA A 383 -27.39 3.53 -1.44
C ALA A 383 -27.28 2.01 -1.68
N ALA A 384 -26.61 1.59 -2.77
CA ALA A 384 -26.38 0.19 -3.09
C ALA A 384 -25.19 -0.44 -2.35
N HIS A 385 -24.29 0.37 -1.77
CA HIS A 385 -23.07 -0.09 -1.10
C HIS A 385 -22.94 0.48 0.33
N PRO A 386 -23.82 0.07 1.26
CA PRO A 386 -23.84 0.61 2.63
C PRO A 386 -22.59 0.26 3.45
N ASP A 387 -21.84 -0.77 3.06
CA ASP A 387 -20.56 -1.15 3.64
C ASP A 387 -19.48 -0.09 3.40
N PHE A 388 -19.31 0.37 2.16
CA PHE A 388 -18.40 1.48 1.87
C PHE A 388 -18.82 2.76 2.59
N VAL A 389 -20.12 3.08 2.58
CA VAL A 389 -20.66 4.24 3.30
C VAL A 389 -20.29 4.17 4.78
N MET A 390 -20.49 3.02 5.42
CA MET A 390 -20.13 2.82 6.82
C MET A 390 -18.62 3.01 7.06
N ASP A 391 -17.76 2.50 6.17
CA ASP A 391 -16.31 2.69 6.26
C ASP A 391 -15.91 4.18 6.21
N PHE A 392 -16.53 4.95 5.32
CA PHE A 392 -16.35 6.41 5.23
C PHE A 392 -16.80 7.13 6.50
N GLU A 393 -18.00 6.83 7.01
CA GLU A 393 -18.53 7.46 8.20
C GLU A 393 -17.70 7.13 9.45
N GLU A 394 -17.25 5.88 9.60
CA GLU A 394 -16.34 5.49 10.68
C GLU A 394 -15.00 6.24 10.58
N ALA A 395 -14.38 6.26 9.40
CA ALA A 395 -13.11 6.95 9.19
C ALA A 395 -13.18 8.46 9.48
N LYS A 396 -14.35 9.10 9.28
CA LYS A 396 -14.55 10.52 9.62
C LYS A 396 -14.50 10.80 11.12
N THR A 397 -14.85 9.84 11.97
CA THR A 397 -14.93 10.02 13.43
C THR A 397 -13.62 9.75 14.18
N ILE A 398 -12.65 9.11 13.53
CA ILE A 398 -11.44 8.62 14.19
C ILE A 398 -10.36 9.70 14.14
N SER A 399 -9.84 10.06 15.32
CA SER A 399 -8.71 10.99 15.48
C SER A 399 -7.43 10.37 14.92
N ASP A 400 -6.60 11.19 14.25
CA ASP A 400 -5.31 10.77 13.71
C ASP A 400 -4.30 10.44 14.83
N THR A 401 -4.46 11.10 15.99
CA THR A 401 -3.72 10.79 17.22
C THR A 401 -4.56 9.97 18.18
N VAL A 402 -3.91 9.12 18.96
CA VAL A 402 -4.51 8.41 20.08
C VAL A 402 -3.82 8.82 21.36
N SER A 403 -4.60 9.06 22.39
CA SER A 403 -4.12 9.29 23.75
C SER A 403 -5.04 8.59 24.73
N GLY A 404 -4.51 8.23 25.89
CA GLY A 404 -5.30 7.47 26.83
C GLY A 404 -4.50 6.81 27.92
N THR A 405 -5.23 6.22 28.87
CA THR A 405 -4.65 5.52 30.01
C THR A 405 -5.38 4.23 30.31
N LEU A 406 -4.63 3.22 30.68
CA LEU A 406 -5.12 1.97 31.24
C LEU A 406 -5.11 2.06 32.75
N ASN A 407 -6.29 1.94 33.36
CA ASN A 407 -6.44 1.72 34.78
C ASN A 407 -6.72 0.23 35.04
N ALA A 408 -5.68 -0.50 35.43
CA ALA A 408 -5.75 -1.92 35.76
C ALA A 408 -6.50 -2.19 37.08
N SER A 409 -6.61 -1.21 37.99
CA SER A 409 -7.37 -1.40 39.23
C SER A 409 -8.86 -1.43 39.00
N ASP A 410 -9.33 -0.62 38.06
CA ASP A 410 -10.75 -0.41 37.79
C ASP A 410 -11.19 -1.14 36.51
N MET A 411 -10.30 -1.96 35.93
CA MET A 411 -10.52 -2.67 34.66
C MET A 411 -11.09 -1.76 33.59
N THR A 412 -10.54 -0.55 33.48
CA THR A 412 -11.06 0.49 32.59
C THR A 412 -9.94 1.05 31.73
N LEU A 413 -10.20 1.14 30.43
CA LEU A 413 -9.34 1.77 29.46
C LEU A 413 -9.94 3.10 29.04
N THR A 414 -9.20 4.19 29.15
CA THR A 414 -9.64 5.50 28.66
C THR A 414 -8.93 5.80 27.36
N VAL A 415 -9.67 6.08 26.29
CA VAL A 415 -9.13 6.39 24.95
C VAL A 415 -9.77 7.68 24.47
N ASN A 416 -8.97 8.69 24.13
CA ASN A 416 -9.41 9.99 23.65
C ASN A 416 -10.53 10.60 24.53
N GLY A 417 -10.38 10.47 25.86
CA GLY A 417 -11.33 10.97 26.87
C GLY A 417 -12.56 10.08 27.12
N ARG A 418 -12.79 9.03 26.33
CA ARG A 418 -13.90 8.08 26.52
C ARG A 418 -13.45 6.89 27.36
N LYS A 419 -14.26 6.50 28.35
CA LYS A 419 -14.02 5.32 29.19
C LYS A 419 -14.62 4.06 28.57
N HIS A 420 -13.84 2.99 28.58
CA HIS A 420 -14.18 1.67 28.06
C HIS A 420 -13.97 0.61 29.16
N PRO A 421 -15.05 0.00 29.69
CA PRO A 421 -14.90 -1.10 30.64
C PRO A 421 -14.32 -2.33 29.92
N ILE A 422 -13.31 -2.95 30.53
CA ILE A 422 -12.64 -4.14 30.01
C ILE A 422 -13.44 -5.37 30.40
N VAL A 423 -13.83 -6.17 29.41
CA VAL A 423 -14.66 -7.38 29.57
C VAL A 423 -13.99 -8.60 28.92
N LEU A 424 -14.43 -9.80 29.29
CA LEU A 424 -14.09 -11.01 28.53
C LEU A 424 -14.77 -10.99 27.16
N GLY A 425 -13.99 -11.18 26.10
CA GLY A 425 -14.46 -11.30 24.72
C GLY A 425 -13.55 -12.19 23.89
N VAL A 426 -13.64 -12.07 22.56
CA VAL A 426 -12.87 -12.90 21.62
C VAL A 426 -11.84 -12.09 20.85
N GLY A 427 -10.71 -12.75 20.55
CA GLY A 427 -9.65 -12.20 19.72
C GLY A 427 -8.26 -12.52 20.27
N SER A 428 -7.29 -12.53 19.37
CA SER A 428 -5.90 -12.81 19.71
C SER A 428 -4.93 -12.03 18.83
N VAL A 429 -3.75 -11.78 19.37
CA VAL A 429 -2.55 -11.42 18.62
C VAL A 429 -1.82 -12.71 18.29
N SER A 430 -1.53 -12.94 17.02
CA SER A 430 -0.92 -14.20 16.54
C SER A 430 0.49 -14.01 15.99
N ILE A 431 0.85 -12.77 15.64
CA ILE A 431 2.19 -12.42 15.15
C ILE A 431 2.60 -11.12 15.82
N ALA A 432 3.85 -11.04 16.29
CA ALA A 432 4.46 -9.78 16.68
C ALA A 432 5.95 -9.79 16.34
N ASP A 433 6.43 -8.75 15.65
CA ASP A 433 7.81 -8.64 15.16
C ASP A 433 8.35 -7.21 15.31
N LYS A 434 9.64 -7.07 15.67
CA LYS A 434 10.29 -5.77 15.87
C LYS A 434 11.05 -5.36 14.62
N GLN A 435 10.67 -4.23 14.01
CA GLN A 435 11.39 -3.65 12.87
C GLN A 435 11.40 -2.12 12.94
N GLY A 436 12.57 -1.52 12.71
CA GLY A 436 12.70 -0.07 12.50
C GLY A 436 12.21 0.82 13.66
N GLY A 437 12.32 0.38 14.91
CA GLY A 437 11.83 1.12 16.08
C GLY A 437 10.34 0.91 16.41
N PHE A 438 9.68 0.01 15.69
CA PHE A 438 8.29 -0.37 15.93
C PHE A 438 8.17 -1.85 16.28
N LEU A 439 7.13 -2.18 17.02
CA LEU A 439 6.59 -3.52 17.11
C LEU A 439 5.36 -3.61 16.20
N SER A 440 5.44 -4.42 15.15
CA SER A 440 4.28 -4.75 14.33
C SER A 440 3.58 -5.95 14.95
N ALA A 441 2.30 -5.80 15.30
CA ALA A 441 1.49 -6.89 15.84
C ALA A 441 0.28 -7.14 14.93
N SER A 442 -0.02 -8.41 14.68
CA SER A 442 -1.10 -8.83 13.79
C SER A 442 -1.96 -9.89 14.45
N GLY A 443 -3.25 -9.86 14.18
CA GLY A 443 -4.21 -10.72 14.87
C GLY A 443 -5.64 -10.55 14.37
N TRP A 444 -6.60 -10.88 15.22
CA TRP A 444 -8.02 -10.65 14.95
C TRP A 444 -8.81 -10.34 16.20
N ALA A 445 -9.93 -9.64 16.01
CA ALA A 445 -10.91 -9.36 17.04
C ALA A 445 -12.30 -9.15 16.41
N ALA A 446 -13.36 -9.51 17.14
CA ALA A 446 -14.74 -9.28 16.71
C ALA A 446 -15.64 -9.03 17.91
N ASP A 447 -16.77 -8.36 17.69
CA ASP A 447 -17.86 -8.26 18.65
C ASP A 447 -18.76 -9.48 18.48
N GLU A 448 -18.59 -10.51 19.31
CA GLU A 448 -19.37 -11.74 19.20
C GLU A 448 -20.85 -11.55 19.54
N THR A 449 -21.19 -10.50 20.29
CA THR A 449 -22.57 -10.23 20.71
C THR A 449 -23.33 -9.56 19.57
N ALA A 450 -22.75 -8.53 18.97
CA ALA A 450 -23.37 -7.80 17.88
C ALA A 450 -23.06 -8.39 16.49
N ARG A 451 -22.21 -9.44 16.42
CA ARG A 451 -21.84 -10.16 15.20
C ARG A 451 -21.29 -9.25 14.11
N ARG A 452 -20.28 -8.46 14.47
CA ARG A 452 -19.66 -7.47 13.59
C ARG A 452 -18.20 -7.23 13.98
N ARG A 453 -17.41 -6.64 13.08
CA ARG A 453 -16.04 -6.23 13.39
C ARG A 453 -16.00 -5.22 14.54
N VAL A 454 -14.88 -5.18 15.24
CA VAL A 454 -14.61 -4.17 16.28
C VAL A 454 -14.43 -2.79 15.65
N SER A 455 -14.61 -1.70 16.39
CA SER A 455 -14.48 -0.35 15.82
C SER A 455 -13.02 0.09 15.69
N GLN A 456 -12.18 -0.34 16.63
CA GLN A 456 -10.80 0.12 16.75
C GLN A 456 -9.98 -0.86 17.59
N LEU A 457 -8.68 -0.93 17.31
CA LEU A 457 -7.68 -1.54 18.17
C LEU A 457 -6.85 -0.43 18.79
N VAL A 458 -6.43 -0.62 20.04
CA VAL A 458 -5.46 0.26 20.70
C VAL A 458 -4.41 -0.57 21.41
N ALA A 459 -3.17 -0.10 21.43
CA ALA A 459 -2.11 -0.72 22.19
C ALA A 459 -1.61 0.21 23.30
N THR A 460 -1.22 -0.41 24.41
CA THR A 460 -0.62 0.27 25.55
C THR A 460 0.81 -0.19 25.77
N ILE A 461 1.67 0.71 26.21
CA ILE A 461 2.92 0.38 26.90
C ILE A 461 2.72 0.80 28.36
N GLY A 462 2.76 -0.19 29.25
CA GLY A 462 2.41 -0.01 30.66
C GLY A 462 0.97 0.48 30.82
N SER A 463 0.82 1.69 31.34
CA SER A 463 -0.49 2.34 31.52
C SER A 463 -0.85 3.34 30.42
N SER A 464 0.04 3.61 29.46
CA SER A 464 -0.18 4.65 28.44
C SER A 464 -0.69 4.04 27.15
N VAL A 465 -1.74 4.61 26.57
CA VAL A 465 -2.16 4.28 25.19
C VAL A 465 -1.23 4.99 24.22
N ILE A 466 -0.56 4.24 23.35
CA ILE A 466 0.50 4.76 22.48
C ILE A 466 0.28 4.46 20.99
N ALA A 467 -0.61 3.52 20.68
CA ALA A 467 -0.90 3.13 19.30
C ALA A 467 -2.36 2.83 19.10
N GLN A 468 -2.81 3.00 17.86
CA GLN A 468 -4.13 2.61 17.39
C GLN A 468 -4.01 1.83 16.09
N GLY A 469 -4.91 0.89 15.88
CA GLY A 469 -5.02 0.08 14.67
C GLY A 469 -6.49 -0.20 14.37
N PHE A 470 -6.77 -0.84 13.23
CA PHE A 470 -8.14 -1.07 12.77
C PHE A 470 -8.28 -2.46 12.16
N PRO A 471 -9.46 -3.09 12.26
CA PRO A 471 -9.66 -4.41 11.71
C PRO A 471 -9.92 -4.30 10.20
N THR A 472 -8.85 -4.33 9.43
CA THR A 472 -8.86 -4.14 7.97
C THR A 472 -8.61 -5.43 7.19
N VAL A 473 -8.07 -6.46 7.85
CA VAL A 473 -7.67 -7.71 7.22
C VAL A 473 -8.84 -8.69 7.16
N LYS A 474 -9.08 -9.27 5.98
CA LYS A 474 -10.16 -10.26 5.78
C LYS A 474 -9.88 -11.55 6.55
N ARG A 475 -10.90 -12.05 7.24
CA ARG A 475 -10.93 -13.29 8.03
C ARG A 475 -12.19 -14.09 7.67
N PRO A 476 -12.17 -14.82 6.54
CA PRO A 476 -13.31 -15.63 6.10
C PRO A 476 -13.75 -16.67 7.13
N ASP A 477 -12.82 -17.16 7.94
CA ASP A 477 -13.06 -18.09 9.04
C ASP A 477 -13.86 -17.44 10.19
N ILE A 478 -13.58 -16.17 10.52
CA ILE A 478 -14.35 -15.41 11.51
C ILE A 478 -15.72 -15.00 10.95
N ASN A 479 -15.78 -14.67 9.66
CA ASN A 479 -17.03 -14.48 8.93
C ASN A 479 -17.92 -15.74 8.97
N LEU A 480 -17.33 -16.91 8.83
CA LEU A 480 -18.06 -18.17 8.89
C LEU A 480 -18.64 -18.42 10.29
N ALA A 481 -17.91 -18.04 11.34
CA ALA A 481 -18.34 -18.20 12.73
C ALA A 481 -19.41 -17.18 13.17
N LEU A 482 -19.30 -15.91 12.76
CA LEU A 482 -20.13 -14.82 13.28
C LEU A 482 -21.06 -14.16 12.24
N GLY A 483 -20.83 -14.38 10.95
CA GLY A 483 -21.64 -13.87 9.83
C GLY A 483 -20.99 -12.71 9.06
N LYS A 484 -21.65 -12.30 7.96
CA LYS A 484 -21.13 -11.38 6.93
C LYS A 484 -20.46 -10.09 7.41
N ASN A 485 -20.87 -9.56 8.56
CA ASN A 485 -20.36 -8.28 9.08
C ASN A 485 -19.03 -8.41 9.85
N THR A 486 -18.42 -9.61 9.91
CA THR A 486 -17.12 -9.87 10.56
C THR A 486 -16.03 -10.28 9.57
N VAL A 487 -16.26 -10.11 8.26
CA VAL A 487 -15.25 -10.44 7.25
C VAL A 487 -13.97 -9.65 7.48
N SER A 488 -14.02 -8.35 7.77
CA SER A 488 -12.83 -7.54 8.09
C SER A 488 -12.64 -7.48 9.60
N SER A 489 -12.26 -8.61 10.21
CA SER A 489 -12.00 -8.73 11.65
C SER A 489 -10.52 -8.94 12.01
N GLY A 490 -9.65 -9.14 11.01
CA GLY A 490 -8.21 -9.19 11.21
C GLY A 490 -7.59 -7.79 11.25
N PHE A 491 -6.45 -7.61 11.90
CA PHE A 491 -5.77 -6.32 11.99
C PHE A 491 -4.25 -6.47 11.90
N ASN A 492 -3.60 -5.37 11.51
CA ASN A 492 -2.18 -5.10 11.71
C ASN A 492 -2.08 -3.76 12.46
N ILE A 493 -1.31 -3.72 13.55
CA ILE A 493 -1.07 -2.49 14.34
C ILE A 493 0.44 -2.26 14.46
N GLN A 494 0.88 -1.02 14.24
CA GLN A 494 2.26 -0.61 14.49
C GLN A 494 2.33 0.12 15.83
N ILE A 495 3.18 -0.38 16.71
CA ILE A 495 3.33 0.08 18.08
C ILE A 495 4.72 0.70 18.20
N PRO A 496 4.86 2.04 18.29
CA PRO A 496 6.17 2.67 18.49
C PRO A 496 6.79 2.17 19.79
N LEU A 497 8.05 1.74 19.72
CA LEU A 497 8.81 1.35 20.90
C LEU A 497 9.49 2.61 21.46
N GLU A 498 8.95 3.16 22.54
CA GLU A 498 9.52 4.33 23.20
C GLU A 498 10.80 3.96 23.97
N SER A 499 11.88 4.72 23.75
CA SER A 499 13.12 4.57 24.52
C SER A 499 12.85 4.70 26.02
N GLY A 500 13.30 3.71 26.79
CA GLY A 500 13.15 3.72 28.26
C GLY A 500 11.86 3.11 28.81
N LYS A 501 10.92 2.66 27.96
CA LYS A 501 9.75 1.85 28.38
C LYS A 501 9.80 0.40 27.89
N GLU A 502 10.97 -0.05 27.47
CA GLU A 502 11.18 -1.37 26.85
C GLU A 502 10.85 -2.56 27.78
N SER A 503 10.85 -2.33 29.09
CA SER A 503 10.50 -3.32 30.12
C SER A 503 9.03 -3.31 30.52
N GLU A 504 8.25 -2.32 30.07
CA GLU A 504 6.83 -2.23 30.40
C GLU A 504 6.01 -3.19 29.53
N PRO A 505 4.95 -3.82 30.09
CA PRO A 505 4.13 -4.76 29.35
C PRO A 505 3.37 -4.07 28.22
N ILE A 506 3.46 -4.64 27.02
CA ILE A 506 2.71 -4.20 25.85
C ILE A 506 1.41 -5.00 25.79
N ARG A 507 0.27 -4.33 25.69
CA ARG A 507 -1.05 -4.99 25.59
C ARG A 507 -1.84 -4.42 24.43
N VAL A 508 -2.66 -5.24 23.80
CA VAL A 508 -3.55 -4.84 22.71
C VAL A 508 -5.00 -5.02 23.16
N PHE A 509 -5.82 -4.03 22.89
CA PHE A 509 -7.25 -4.03 23.21
C PHE A 509 -8.06 -3.79 21.95
N ALA A 510 -9.18 -4.50 21.83
CA ALA A 510 -10.20 -4.23 20.84
C ALA A 510 -11.36 -3.43 21.47
N LEU A 511 -11.73 -2.32 20.84
CA LEU A 511 -12.82 -1.45 21.24
C LEU A 511 -14.09 -1.81 20.45
N MET A 512 -15.18 -2.02 21.17
CA MET A 512 -16.50 -2.32 20.62
C MET A 512 -17.27 -1.01 20.39
N GLN A 513 -18.14 -0.92 19.37
CA GLN A 513 -18.93 0.33 19.18
C GLN A 513 -19.88 0.63 20.36
N ASP A 514 -20.27 -0.38 21.15
CA ASP A 514 -21.09 -0.17 22.36
C ASP A 514 -20.30 0.44 23.54
N GLY A 515 -19.00 0.67 23.35
CA GLY A 515 -18.12 1.29 24.33
C GLY A 515 -17.34 0.33 25.20
N ARG A 516 -17.52 -1.00 25.09
CA ARG A 516 -16.69 -1.97 25.83
C ARG A 516 -15.30 -2.13 25.20
N ALA A 517 -14.34 -2.61 25.97
CA ALA A 517 -13.03 -3.03 25.50
C ALA A 517 -12.75 -4.51 25.83
N VAL A 518 -12.01 -5.20 24.99
CA VAL A 518 -11.54 -6.58 25.21
C VAL A 518 -10.02 -6.58 25.10
N GLN A 519 -9.31 -7.06 26.13
CA GLN A 519 -7.89 -7.33 26.01
C GLN A 519 -7.68 -8.56 25.14
N LEU A 520 -6.84 -8.45 24.12
CA LEU A 520 -6.53 -9.56 23.22
C LEU A 520 -5.54 -10.50 23.87
N THR A 521 -5.80 -11.79 23.70
CA THR A 521 -4.91 -12.85 24.18
C THR A 521 -3.69 -12.97 23.27
N SER A 522 -2.57 -13.43 23.83
CA SER A 522 -1.28 -13.55 23.16
C SER A 522 -0.37 -14.48 23.95
N GLU A 523 0.32 -15.34 23.22
CA GLU A 523 1.32 -16.30 23.65
C GLU A 523 2.73 -15.87 23.23
N ILE A 524 2.86 -14.63 22.75
CA ILE A 524 4.06 -14.03 22.16
C ILE A 524 4.78 -13.18 23.21
N SER A 525 6.10 -13.34 23.34
CA SER A 525 6.94 -12.64 24.31
C SER A 525 6.81 -11.11 24.30
N LEU A 526 6.55 -10.56 23.12
CA LEU A 526 6.52 -9.13 22.86
C LEU A 526 5.19 -8.48 23.24
N ILE A 527 4.13 -9.27 23.42
CA ILE A 527 2.78 -8.80 23.76
C ILE A 527 2.25 -9.62 24.94
N ASP A 528 2.04 -8.95 26.07
CA ASP A 528 1.42 -9.54 27.23
C ASP A 528 -0.08 -9.78 26.99
N GLY A 529 -0.40 -11.03 26.67
CA GLY A 529 -1.76 -11.49 26.48
C GLY A 529 -2.47 -11.89 27.75
N ALA A 530 -1.78 -11.98 28.89
CA ALA A 530 -2.38 -12.43 30.13
C ALA A 530 -3.37 -11.37 30.66
N PRO A 531 -4.57 -11.78 31.10
CA PRO A 531 -5.57 -10.81 31.52
C PRO A 531 -5.08 -10.05 32.76
N LEU A 532 -5.30 -8.73 32.77
CA LEU A 532 -4.91 -7.85 33.89
C LEU A 532 -5.38 -8.37 35.25
N ARG A 533 -6.56 -9.00 35.27
CA ARG A 533 -7.15 -9.72 36.40
C ARG A 533 -8.03 -10.85 35.86
N SER A 534 -8.29 -11.85 36.69
CA SER A 534 -9.30 -12.89 36.41
C SER A 534 -10.62 -12.26 35.95
N LEU A 535 -10.99 -12.49 34.69
CA LEU A 535 -12.23 -12.01 34.06
C LEU A 535 -13.44 -12.91 34.40
N GLY A 536 -13.17 -14.00 35.13
CA GLY A 536 -14.15 -14.96 35.61
C GLY A 536 -13.47 -16.08 36.41
N ARG A 537 -14.28 -16.89 37.10
CA ARG A 537 -13.78 -17.97 37.96
C ARG A 537 -14.46 -19.30 37.68
N VAL A 538 -13.68 -20.37 37.80
CA VAL A 538 -14.16 -21.75 37.86
C VAL A 538 -14.56 -22.06 39.31
N LYS A 539 -15.80 -22.48 39.51
CA LYS A 539 -16.29 -23.10 40.75
C LYS A 539 -16.59 -24.58 40.48
N ALA A 540 -16.83 -25.36 41.54
CA ALA A 540 -17.02 -26.80 41.44
C ALA A 540 -18.13 -27.21 40.45
N ASP A 541 -19.23 -26.45 40.38
CA ASP A 541 -20.45 -26.77 39.62
C ASP A 541 -20.78 -25.76 38.51
N LYS A 542 -19.98 -24.69 38.35
CA LYS A 542 -20.28 -23.58 37.43
C LYS A 542 -19.05 -22.75 37.09
N LEU A 543 -19.11 -22.09 35.94
CA LEU A 543 -18.25 -20.96 35.61
C LEU A 543 -18.97 -19.65 35.95
N VAL A 544 -18.25 -18.67 36.50
CA VAL A 544 -18.77 -17.32 36.73
C VAL A 544 -17.98 -16.35 35.87
N ILE A 545 -18.61 -15.76 34.86
CA ILE A 545 -17.99 -14.82 33.90
C ILE A 545 -18.82 -13.55 33.89
N ASN A 546 -18.20 -12.38 34.09
CA ASN A 546 -18.89 -11.07 34.14
C ASN A 546 -20.16 -11.10 35.03
N ASN A 547 -20.05 -11.67 36.24
CA ASN A 547 -21.15 -11.86 37.21
C ASN A 547 -22.31 -12.77 36.77
N ARG A 548 -22.22 -13.44 35.61
CA ARG A 548 -23.18 -14.46 35.19
C ARG A 548 -22.65 -15.86 35.48
N ALA A 549 -23.50 -16.70 36.06
CA ALA A 549 -23.19 -18.10 36.33
C ALA A 549 -23.63 -19.00 35.16
N TYR A 550 -22.75 -19.92 34.78
CA TYR A 550 -22.96 -20.92 33.73
C TYR A 550 -22.73 -22.31 34.32
N PRO A 551 -23.77 -23.16 34.45
CA PRO A 551 -23.64 -24.46 35.11
C PRO A 551 -22.76 -25.43 34.30
N ILE A 552 -21.88 -26.16 34.99
CA ILE A 552 -21.04 -27.20 34.40
C ILE A 552 -21.83 -28.51 34.33
N ALA A 553 -22.11 -28.98 33.13
CA ALA A 553 -22.76 -30.26 32.89
C ALA A 553 -21.81 -31.45 33.08
N LYS A 554 -22.39 -32.62 33.38
CA LYS A 554 -21.70 -33.90 33.36
C LYS A 554 -21.52 -34.37 31.92
N GLY A 555 -20.30 -34.82 31.57
CA GLY A 555 -19.94 -35.29 30.23
C GLY A 555 -19.10 -34.27 29.46
N THR A 556 -18.63 -34.66 28.28
CA THR A 556 -17.77 -33.84 27.42
C THR A 556 -18.46 -33.45 26.12
N ALA A 557 -18.16 -32.26 25.63
CA ALA A 557 -18.73 -31.67 24.42
C ALA A 557 -17.74 -31.63 23.25
N GLY A 558 -16.58 -32.26 23.39
CA GLY A 558 -15.54 -32.22 22.38
C GLY A 558 -14.18 -32.62 22.93
N LEU A 559 -13.18 -32.63 22.07
CA LEU A 559 -11.85 -33.10 22.39
C LEU A 559 -10.80 -32.01 22.17
N ILE A 560 -9.80 -32.01 23.04
CA ILE A 560 -8.54 -31.31 22.83
C ILE A 560 -7.65 -32.26 22.02
N GLU A 561 -7.20 -31.83 20.85
CA GLU A 561 -6.43 -32.66 19.92
C GLU A 561 -4.94 -32.29 19.92
N GLY A 562 -4.61 -31.03 20.21
CA GLY A 562 -3.22 -30.57 20.27
C GLY A 562 -3.03 -29.45 21.29
N ILE A 563 -1.90 -29.52 22.00
CA ILE A 563 -1.44 -28.49 22.92
C ILE A 563 0.01 -28.18 22.56
N ILE A 564 0.28 -26.95 22.16
CA ILE A 564 1.62 -26.45 21.84
C ILE A 564 2.03 -25.51 22.98
N PRO A 565 2.97 -25.89 23.84
CA PRO A 565 3.50 -24.98 24.86
C PRO A 565 4.30 -23.86 24.19
N THR A 566 4.15 -22.64 24.71
CA THR A 566 4.99 -21.50 24.37
C THR A 566 5.64 -20.96 25.64
N PRO A 567 6.68 -20.11 25.54
CA PRO A 567 7.29 -19.55 26.74
C PRO A 567 6.34 -18.66 27.57
N TYR A 568 5.18 -18.27 27.03
CA TYR A 568 4.22 -17.36 27.65
C TYR A 568 2.79 -17.95 27.74
N GLY A 569 2.63 -19.24 27.47
CA GLY A 569 1.31 -19.89 27.50
C GLY A 569 1.21 -21.18 26.70
N TYR A 570 0.02 -21.41 26.15
CA TYR A 570 -0.28 -22.56 25.30
C TYR A 570 -1.11 -22.13 24.09
N SER A 571 -0.83 -22.71 22.93
CA SER A 571 -1.77 -22.71 21.81
C SER A 571 -2.47 -24.07 21.76
N VAL A 572 -3.80 -24.06 21.87
CA VAL A 572 -4.61 -25.27 22.01
C VAL A 572 -5.59 -25.38 20.85
N ASN A 573 -5.63 -26.54 20.20
CA ASN A 573 -6.58 -26.83 19.13
C ASN A 573 -7.39 -28.09 19.42
N GLY A 574 -8.55 -28.17 18.79
CA GLY A 574 -9.47 -29.29 18.93
C GLY A 574 -10.82 -28.99 18.29
N TRP A 575 -11.86 -29.70 18.74
CA TRP A 575 -13.24 -29.46 18.31
C TRP A 575 -14.21 -29.49 19.47
N ALA A 576 -15.35 -28.80 19.31
CA ALA A 576 -16.45 -28.81 20.26
C ALA A 576 -17.80 -28.64 19.55
N ALA A 577 -18.80 -29.42 19.97
CA ALA A 577 -20.17 -29.38 19.45
C ALA A 577 -21.18 -29.73 20.54
N ASP A 578 -22.39 -29.17 20.48
CA ASP A 578 -23.52 -29.71 21.23
C ASP A 578 -24.06 -30.95 20.51
N VAL A 579 -23.46 -32.10 20.84
CA VAL A 579 -23.78 -33.39 20.21
C VAL A 579 -25.25 -33.78 20.41
N LYS A 580 -25.87 -33.40 21.52
CA LYS A 580 -27.27 -33.76 21.80
C LYS A 580 -28.21 -32.90 20.97
N ALA A 581 -27.98 -31.59 20.95
CA ALA A 581 -28.86 -30.66 20.23
C ALA A 581 -28.54 -30.54 18.74
N HIS A 582 -27.46 -31.16 18.27
CA HIS A 582 -26.92 -31.00 16.91
C HIS A 582 -26.66 -29.52 16.56
N ARG A 583 -26.06 -28.78 17.50
CA ARG A 583 -25.83 -27.33 17.40
C ARG A 583 -24.36 -26.97 17.61
N PRO A 584 -23.89 -25.86 17.01
CA PRO A 584 -22.58 -25.32 17.34
C PRO A 584 -22.54 -24.86 18.80
N VAL A 585 -21.35 -24.97 19.40
CA VAL A 585 -21.05 -24.28 20.66
C VAL A 585 -20.84 -22.79 20.37
N VAL A 586 -21.13 -21.93 21.34
CA VAL A 586 -21.02 -20.49 21.17
C VAL A 586 -19.62 -19.96 21.50
N ALA A 587 -18.85 -20.66 22.33
CA ALA A 587 -17.49 -20.26 22.68
C ALA A 587 -16.69 -21.42 23.29
N ILE A 588 -15.37 -21.29 23.24
CA ILE A 588 -14.40 -22.08 23.98
C ILE A 588 -13.83 -21.21 25.09
N ILE A 589 -13.83 -21.70 26.33
CA ILE A 589 -13.34 -20.99 27.50
C ILE A 589 -12.15 -21.75 28.07
N ALA A 590 -11.03 -21.05 28.30
CA ALA A 590 -9.87 -21.61 28.96
C ALA A 590 -9.68 -21.02 30.35
N ALA A 591 -9.30 -21.88 31.29
CA ALA A 591 -8.97 -21.53 32.66
C ALA A 591 -7.65 -22.14 33.09
N ILE A 592 -6.92 -21.40 33.92
CA ILE A 592 -5.72 -21.87 34.64
C ILE A 592 -6.08 -21.85 36.13
N GLY A 593 -6.01 -23.02 36.76
CA GLY A 593 -6.49 -23.18 38.14
C GLY A 593 -7.98 -22.81 38.27
N SER A 594 -8.26 -21.78 39.07
CA SER A 594 -9.63 -21.26 39.26
C SER A 594 -9.96 -20.04 38.41
N GLU A 595 -9.02 -19.54 37.60
CA GLU A 595 -9.17 -18.28 36.88
C GLU A 595 -9.43 -18.51 35.39
N ILE A 596 -10.44 -17.83 34.85
CA ILE A 596 -10.72 -17.81 33.42
C ILE A 596 -9.80 -16.79 32.76
N VAL A 597 -9.03 -17.25 31.77
CA VAL A 597 -7.94 -16.48 31.17
C VAL A 597 -8.11 -16.20 29.68
N ALA A 598 -8.90 -17.01 28.96
CA ALA A 598 -9.12 -16.82 27.54
C ALA A 598 -10.50 -17.30 27.09
N LYS A 599 -10.96 -16.72 25.98
CA LYS A 599 -12.17 -17.10 25.26
C LYS A 599 -11.91 -17.04 23.75
N SER A 600 -12.37 -18.06 23.03
CA SER A 600 -12.30 -18.12 21.57
C SER A 600 -13.61 -18.66 20.98
N LEU A 601 -13.70 -18.69 19.65
CA LEU A 601 -14.83 -19.23 18.91
C LEU A 601 -14.40 -20.51 18.18
N PRO A 602 -15.33 -21.44 17.91
CA PRO A 602 -15.14 -22.38 16.82
C PRO A 602 -15.19 -21.60 15.50
N SER A 603 -14.10 -21.59 14.75
CA SER A 603 -13.97 -20.87 13.46
C SER A 603 -13.53 -21.77 12.31
N ILE A 604 -13.30 -23.05 12.57
CA ILE A 604 -12.82 -24.02 11.58
C ILE A 604 -13.91 -25.06 11.33
N THR A 605 -14.24 -25.30 10.06
CA THR A 605 -15.15 -26.39 9.67
C THR A 605 -14.43 -27.73 9.74
N ARG A 606 -15.12 -28.74 10.25
CA ARG A 606 -14.58 -30.09 10.45
C ARG A 606 -15.54 -31.11 9.88
N ASP A 607 -15.22 -31.60 8.68
CA ASP A 607 -16.06 -32.55 7.94
C ASP A 607 -16.12 -33.94 8.59
N ASP A 608 -15.14 -34.25 9.44
CA ASP A 608 -15.02 -35.47 10.21
C ASP A 608 -15.93 -35.49 11.46
N ILE A 609 -16.47 -34.32 11.86
CA ILE A 609 -17.34 -34.19 13.04
C ILE A 609 -18.80 -34.18 12.60
N THR A 610 -19.46 -35.34 12.65
CA THR A 610 -20.86 -35.52 12.20
C THR A 610 -21.92 -34.92 13.14
N ALA A 611 -21.50 -34.37 14.28
CA ALA A 611 -22.40 -33.81 15.30
C ALA A 611 -23.05 -32.47 14.88
N VAL A 612 -22.49 -31.78 13.89
CA VAL A 612 -23.03 -30.55 13.31
C VAL A 612 -22.95 -30.59 11.77
N PRO A 613 -23.79 -29.84 11.05
CA PRO A 613 -23.66 -29.69 9.60
C PRO A 613 -22.25 -29.23 9.20
N LYS A 614 -21.72 -29.75 8.09
CA LYS A 614 -20.36 -29.46 7.58
C LYS A 614 -20.08 -27.96 7.35
N THR A 615 -21.12 -27.17 7.12
CA THR A 615 -21.03 -25.72 6.93
C THR A 615 -20.91 -24.94 8.23
N ILE A 616 -21.04 -25.60 9.39
CA ILE A 616 -21.01 -24.98 10.71
C ILE A 616 -19.64 -25.24 11.34
N PRO A 617 -18.91 -24.19 11.76
CA PRO A 617 -17.65 -24.35 12.49
C PRO A 617 -17.82 -25.14 13.78
N SER A 618 -16.92 -26.09 14.00
CA SER A 618 -16.82 -26.89 15.24
C SER A 618 -15.38 -27.06 15.71
N GLY A 619 -14.40 -26.88 14.83
CA GLY A 619 -12.98 -26.80 15.18
C GLY A 619 -12.60 -25.44 15.76
N PHE A 620 -11.68 -25.42 16.70
CA PHE A 620 -11.20 -24.20 17.35
C PHE A 620 -9.68 -24.15 17.47
N LEU A 621 -9.17 -22.92 17.55
CA LEU A 621 -7.83 -22.57 18.04
C LEU A 621 -8.01 -21.54 19.16
N ILE A 622 -7.36 -21.76 20.31
CA ILE A 622 -7.38 -20.83 21.43
C ILE A 622 -5.97 -20.65 22.00
N ASN A 623 -5.59 -19.40 22.18
CA ASN A 623 -4.34 -19.03 22.83
C ASN A 623 -4.63 -18.79 24.31
N VAL A 624 -3.90 -19.51 25.17
CA VAL A 624 -4.08 -19.55 26.62
C VAL A 624 -2.84 -18.93 27.26
N PRO A 625 -2.87 -17.62 27.56
CA PRO A 625 -1.72 -16.94 28.14
C PRO A 625 -1.51 -17.34 29.61
N LEU A 626 -0.26 -17.36 30.05
CA LEU A 626 0.13 -17.54 31.45
C LEU A 626 0.68 -16.24 32.02
N ARG A 627 0.32 -15.92 33.27
CA ARG A 627 1.02 -14.87 34.02
C ARG A 627 2.37 -15.38 34.52
N ALA A 628 3.30 -14.46 34.79
CA ALA A 628 4.65 -14.78 35.28
C ALA A 628 4.66 -15.64 36.56
N ASP A 629 3.69 -15.45 37.46
CA ASP A 629 3.51 -16.25 38.68
C ASP A 629 2.95 -17.65 38.40
N GLN A 630 2.19 -17.83 37.32
CA GLN A 630 1.58 -19.12 36.93
C GLN A 630 2.54 -20.03 36.18
N VAL A 631 3.54 -19.47 35.47
CA VAL A 631 4.56 -20.24 34.73
C VAL A 631 5.29 -21.21 35.66
N ASN A 632 5.51 -20.85 36.91
CA ASN A 632 6.29 -21.64 37.87
C ASN A 632 5.45 -22.59 38.76
N ASN A 633 4.12 -22.44 38.78
CA ASN A 633 3.26 -23.07 39.79
C ASN A 633 2.54 -24.36 39.32
N HIS A 634 2.83 -24.87 38.12
CA HIS A 634 2.20 -26.09 37.56
C HIS A 634 0.66 -26.13 37.69
N GLU A 635 -0.01 -24.98 37.59
CA GLU A 635 -1.47 -24.92 37.68
C GLU A 635 -2.13 -25.66 36.51
N GLN A 636 -3.17 -26.45 36.80
CA GLN A 636 -3.86 -27.22 35.77
C GLN A 636 -4.66 -26.33 34.81
N MET A 637 -4.40 -26.49 33.51
CA MET A 637 -5.22 -25.91 32.45
C MET A 637 -6.50 -26.73 32.24
N ARG A 638 -7.63 -26.05 32.08
CA ARG A 638 -8.93 -26.66 31.77
C ARG A 638 -9.63 -25.89 30.67
N LEU A 639 -10.21 -26.60 29.70
CA LEU A 639 -11.03 -26.02 28.64
C LEU A 639 -12.49 -26.45 28.79
N TYR A 640 -13.40 -25.55 28.43
CA TYR A 640 -14.83 -25.77 28.45
C TYR A 640 -15.45 -25.27 27.14
N ALA A 641 -16.45 -25.97 26.65
CA ALA A 641 -17.33 -25.48 25.61
C ALA A 641 -18.58 -24.85 26.23
N LEU A 642 -18.92 -23.63 25.81
CA LEU A 642 -20.14 -22.94 26.18
C LEU A 642 -21.22 -23.22 25.13
N MET A 643 -22.35 -23.76 25.55
CA MET A 643 -23.49 -24.09 24.71
C MET A 643 -24.42 -22.89 24.53
N ALA A 644 -25.26 -22.95 23.49
CA ALA A 644 -26.22 -21.88 23.18
C ALA A 644 -27.30 -21.68 24.27
N ASP A 645 -27.59 -22.71 25.06
CA ASP A 645 -28.52 -22.66 26.19
C ASP A 645 -27.88 -22.11 27.48
N GLY A 646 -26.58 -21.80 27.47
CA GLY A 646 -25.83 -21.28 28.61
C GLY A 646 -25.27 -22.35 29.55
N VAL A 647 -25.35 -23.62 29.20
CA VAL A 647 -24.64 -24.70 29.90
C VAL A 647 -23.20 -24.77 29.40
N VAL A 648 -22.25 -25.13 30.27
CA VAL A 648 -20.86 -25.39 29.87
C VAL A 648 -20.50 -26.85 30.08
N SER A 649 -19.69 -27.41 29.19
CA SER A 649 -19.22 -28.79 29.28
C SER A 649 -17.70 -28.85 29.14
N PRO A 650 -16.99 -29.62 29.98
CA PRO A 650 -15.54 -29.75 29.88
C PRO A 650 -15.11 -30.38 28.55
N LEU A 651 -13.99 -29.90 28.03
CA LEU A 651 -13.26 -30.55 26.94
C LEU A 651 -12.16 -31.43 27.53
N VAL A 652 -12.01 -32.63 26.99
CA VAL A 652 -11.03 -33.61 27.50
C VAL A 652 -9.92 -33.85 26.46
N PRO A 653 -8.68 -34.10 26.89
CA PRO A 653 -7.62 -34.55 25.98
C PRO A 653 -8.04 -35.80 25.21
N ASN A 654 -7.75 -35.83 23.92
CA ASN A 654 -7.89 -37.03 23.12
C ASN A 654 -6.87 -38.07 23.63
N THR A 655 -7.34 -39.15 24.27
CA THR A 655 -6.50 -40.17 24.92
C THR A 655 -5.78 -41.11 23.94
N LYS A 656 -5.65 -40.71 22.67
CA LYS A 656 -4.98 -41.48 21.60
C LYS A 656 -3.62 -40.92 21.17
N GLY A 657 -3.07 -39.93 21.86
CA GLY A 657 -1.73 -39.37 21.59
C GLY A 657 -1.07 -38.88 22.86
#